data_AF-A0A2H0IYC1-F1
#
_entry.id   AF-A0A2H0IYC1-F1
#
_cell.length_a   1.000
_cell.length_b   1.000
_cell.length_c   1.000
_cell.angle_alpha   90.00
_cell.angle_beta   90.00
_cell.angle_gamma   90.00
#
_symmetry.space_group_name_H-M   'P 1'
#
loop_
_entity.id
_entity.type
_entity.pdbx_description
1 polymer ?
#
loop_
_entity_poly.entity_id
_entity_poly.type
_entity_poly.pdbx_seq_one_letter_code
_entity_poly.pdbx_strand_id
1 'polypeptide(L)'
;MWIVILRVFLWLLALLAALPAQAGSIGFSISFSGDDIALTSSGSEPAYQVSAWTLDDALHWQRVPVLSGNAAYLPPGQGIKGRRLGAAAPTGLGRADPLLVLLHDQAGSPIAQLAWRQAPAAHPQPLPSQRSGAQLSVAADAALEQKIMASYAVAVPYEGVQQLAKPRPANAAPPDPLRHVWAAGAPLLLATGTAQGGTWLVHESAGGALSVQIVPDGVARGQEQVPAWLAWARLHLLRVAAWLAGLGALMGVGGWLGARGLSRLPTLPQGLSQRPYGLLLDLAVVLAGALLIASVLGIGFLRSGNLPTGGDSASHLLYVWTYARELLPRGQITAWMPEVFGGFAFLSYYFPLSFISIAALAQVLPFAPAMKLGMFAGALLLPGAVWLGSVYLLRLPRAVAIWGVLASLTFLLHEQNSIWGGNLLSTLAGEFAYSYGMLLSMLTLMAWQRSVRTGRHWWLAALLEAATGFSHGFALLITGFATAAFLLDRRNFWRNLRLLALGHGLAFFLLAGWLWPMLQMHSLTIPNDALFEITRWQELLPQPLQPVLAAGVAATLLLFILQLTQALRGLEPVLPAVDCSLRHAAFMAGAALLAGVGFLAGGSIGVANIRFFPFVWLFGGLACAWVWGALLLRLGVLLPRLARGGWHLMSVAAGLALLGWTCLQVLAAPDWGLWNHSGLEAKPQWQRLSQLFPALAGRLDSPRLTFEHDPANNDIGSTRALEALPMFLGGRPVLEGLYMESAPVGPAIYQLQSEVSTHPSSPLARFPSGSLDLERAAAHMNFLWANQVLIRHDDTFKAFAASPLFTEVASAAPFHVFQLKAFDSQWVDIVDTARQPLRWLPTQNWMQASFAWFKSAERFSRELPVFHAGAAPQIVAPAAGAQVHDLKLERQKLSWRTDAVGAAHLVRVAWHPRWKLATQGQLYLAGPGFMLVVPGEANVVLEYGHTPVGLAGMVASALALLVLLALMWRDFLCRSRAPATKAVQTRPSPKAFAARAQLQQDSPPSTPWPRDRLAALWPLLLICAGLWLHLHNPERLYTNAWVLMRANQPAQAAPAFDQAYAARQGDAKKEEALFWAAKAYEQAGQRDAALARYRDLTTHFHGYWLPESLYTQSHLEQAVGASAPAQSTRARLLQEFPNDRWTQRLKTEATP
;
A
#
# COMPACT_ATOMS: atom_id res chain seq x y z
N MET A 1 -11.11 26.68 12.15
CA MET A 1 -10.05 25.69 11.88
C MET A 1 -10.66 24.42 11.30
N TRP A 2 -11.44 23.61 12.00
CA TRP A 2 -12.12 22.44 11.39
C TRP A 2 -13.09 22.82 10.28
N ILE A 3 -13.86 23.88 10.43
CA ILE A 3 -14.66 24.44 9.32
C ILE A 3 -13.75 24.86 8.14
N VAL A 4 -12.51 25.29 8.41
CA VAL A 4 -11.56 25.68 7.35
C VAL A 4 -10.92 24.45 6.72
N ILE A 5 -10.49 23.45 7.50
CA ILE A 5 -9.94 22.18 7.01
C ILE A 5 -11.01 21.40 6.23
N LEU A 6 -12.22 21.30 6.76
CA LEU A 6 -13.36 20.65 6.10
C LEU A 6 -13.77 21.40 4.84
N ARG A 7 -13.87 22.74 4.88
CA ARG A 7 -14.16 23.52 3.66
C ARG A 7 -13.03 23.38 2.65
N VAL A 8 -11.77 23.45 3.06
CA VAL A 8 -10.62 23.27 2.15
C VAL A 8 -10.59 21.86 1.60
N PHE A 9 -10.89 20.83 2.39
CA PHE A 9 -11.01 19.46 1.93
C PHE A 9 -12.14 19.28 0.92
N LEU A 10 -13.34 19.79 1.23
CA LEU A 10 -14.49 19.76 0.31
C LEU A 10 -14.21 20.55 -0.98
N TRP A 11 -13.54 21.70 -0.88
CA TRP A 11 -13.08 22.49 -2.03
C TRP A 11 -11.99 21.77 -2.81
N LEU A 12 -11.06 21.09 -2.15
CA LEU A 12 -10.00 20.31 -2.79
C LEU A 12 -10.57 19.12 -3.55
N LEU A 13 -11.55 18.43 -2.96
CA LEU A 13 -12.33 17.38 -3.63
C LEU A 13 -13.07 17.95 -4.86
N ALA A 14 -13.74 19.10 -4.71
CA ALA A 14 -14.43 19.77 -5.82
C ALA A 14 -13.48 20.25 -6.93
N LEU A 15 -12.29 20.74 -6.57
CA LEU A 15 -11.30 21.30 -7.50
C LEU A 15 -10.52 20.19 -8.21
N LEU A 16 -10.17 19.11 -7.51
CA LEU A 16 -9.67 17.88 -8.14
C LEU A 16 -10.69 17.34 -9.13
N ALA A 17 -11.98 17.31 -8.76
CA ALA A 17 -13.09 16.91 -9.63
C ALA A 17 -13.35 17.87 -10.82
N ALA A 18 -12.71 19.04 -10.88
CA ALA A 18 -12.88 20.03 -11.95
C ALA A 18 -11.73 20.09 -12.99
N LEU A 19 -10.56 19.47 -12.75
CA LEU A 19 -9.39 19.52 -13.64
C LEU A 19 -9.47 18.56 -14.87
N PRO A 20 -9.08 18.94 -16.10
CA PRO A 20 -9.09 18.06 -17.27
C PRO A 20 -7.93 17.03 -17.25
N ALA A 21 -8.09 15.86 -17.90
CA ALA A 21 -7.08 14.78 -17.96
C ALA A 21 -6.13 14.91 -19.18
N GLN A 22 -4.86 14.49 -19.05
CA GLN A 22 -3.86 14.38 -20.15
C GLN A 22 -3.09 13.03 -20.09
N ALA A 23 -2.59 12.51 -21.23
CA ALA A 23 -1.99 11.17 -21.44
C ALA A 23 -0.58 11.22 -22.12
N GLY A 24 0.30 10.22 -21.95
CA GLY A 24 1.70 10.17 -22.51
C GLY A 24 1.91 9.64 -23.97
N SER A 25 3.15 9.73 -24.54
CA SER A 25 3.60 9.59 -25.98
C SER A 25 4.85 8.70 -26.41
N ILE A 26 4.78 7.65 -27.27
CA ILE A 26 5.90 6.74 -27.66
C ILE A 26 6.60 7.45 -28.80
N GLY A 27 7.93 7.40 -28.79
CA GLY A 27 8.78 8.01 -29.81
C GLY A 27 10.09 7.24 -30.00
N PHE A 28 10.75 7.48 -31.13
CA PHE A 28 12.04 6.88 -31.46
C PHE A 28 12.99 7.91 -32.06
N SER A 29 14.29 7.74 -31.79
CA SER A 29 15.38 8.32 -32.56
C SER A 29 15.88 7.31 -33.59
N ILE A 30 16.08 7.75 -34.83
CA ILE A 30 16.41 6.90 -35.97
C ILE A 30 17.71 7.41 -36.60
N SER A 31 18.68 6.53 -36.83
CA SER A 31 19.91 6.87 -37.54
C SER A 31 20.22 5.88 -38.67
N PHE A 32 20.87 6.41 -39.71
CA PHE A 32 21.23 5.68 -40.93
C PHE A 32 22.75 5.74 -41.12
N SER A 33 23.39 4.60 -41.40
CA SER A 33 24.83 4.51 -41.71
C SER A 33 25.04 3.51 -42.84
N GLY A 34 25.11 4.01 -44.08
CA GLY A 34 25.01 3.13 -45.26
C GLY A 34 23.69 2.36 -45.23
N ASP A 35 23.71 1.05 -45.43
CA ASP A 35 22.49 0.22 -45.37
C ASP A 35 22.08 -0.20 -43.95
N ASP A 36 22.87 0.18 -42.93
CA ASP A 36 22.54 -0.08 -41.53
C ASP A 36 21.59 0.98 -40.97
N ILE A 37 20.58 0.51 -40.24
CA ILE A 37 19.55 1.31 -39.58
C ILE A 37 19.63 1.04 -38.09
N ALA A 38 19.66 2.09 -37.27
CA ALA A 38 19.51 1.96 -35.82
C ALA A 38 18.26 2.72 -35.35
N LEU A 39 17.41 2.04 -34.60
CA LEU A 39 16.22 2.58 -33.96
C LEU A 39 16.44 2.53 -32.45
N THR A 40 16.36 3.67 -31.78
CA THR A 40 16.45 3.75 -30.31
C THR A 40 15.17 4.39 -29.77
N SER A 41 14.50 3.75 -28.82
CA SER A 41 13.29 4.30 -28.18
C SER A 41 13.63 5.60 -27.45
N SER A 42 12.93 6.69 -27.78
CA SER A 42 13.10 8.03 -27.22
C SER A 42 11.83 8.58 -26.54
N GLY A 43 10.71 7.88 -26.71
CA GLY A 43 9.53 8.00 -25.85
C GLY A 43 9.82 7.40 -24.50
N SER A 44 8.80 7.29 -23.67
CA SER A 44 9.03 6.95 -22.27
C SER A 44 8.05 5.90 -21.70
N GLU A 45 7.12 5.41 -22.50
CA GLU A 45 6.56 4.05 -22.36
C GLU A 45 7.38 3.08 -23.22
N PRO A 46 7.41 1.79 -22.86
CA PRO A 46 7.98 0.76 -23.71
C PRO A 46 7.17 0.53 -24.99
N ALA A 47 7.88 0.16 -26.04
CA ALA A 47 7.30 -0.26 -27.31
C ALA A 47 7.34 -1.79 -27.42
N TYR A 48 6.26 -2.40 -27.89
CA TYR A 48 6.14 -3.85 -28.06
C TYR A 48 6.11 -4.20 -29.55
N GLN A 49 6.70 -5.35 -29.93
CA GLN A 49 6.67 -5.87 -31.31
C GLN A 49 7.11 -4.84 -32.36
N VAL A 50 8.25 -4.18 -32.11
CA VAL A 50 8.84 -3.19 -33.01
C VAL A 50 9.29 -3.88 -34.31
N SER A 51 8.91 -3.31 -35.44
CA SER A 51 9.35 -3.74 -36.76
C SER A 51 9.64 -2.54 -37.64
N ALA A 52 10.61 -2.68 -38.53
CA ALA A 52 11.03 -1.63 -39.45
C ALA A 52 10.92 -2.14 -40.89
N TRP A 53 10.49 -1.26 -41.79
CA TRP A 53 10.15 -1.61 -43.17
C TRP A 53 10.70 -0.54 -44.11
N THR A 54 11.35 -0.97 -45.19
CA THR A 54 11.89 -0.13 -46.26
C THR A 54 11.26 -0.50 -47.60
N LEU A 55 11.17 0.44 -48.53
CA LEU A 55 10.65 0.14 -49.88
C LEU A 55 11.69 -0.51 -50.78
N ASP A 56 11.25 -1.38 -51.68
CA ASP A 56 12.06 -1.85 -52.82
C ASP A 56 11.82 -1.03 -54.09
N ASP A 57 12.43 -1.46 -55.21
CA ASP A 57 12.36 -0.77 -56.50
C ASP A 57 10.95 -0.73 -57.10
N ALA A 58 10.05 -1.62 -56.65
CA ALA A 58 8.64 -1.65 -57.05
C ALA A 58 7.71 -0.94 -56.04
N LEU A 59 8.28 -0.28 -55.01
CA LEU A 59 7.56 0.35 -53.91
C LEU A 59 6.77 -0.63 -53.02
N HIS A 60 7.25 -1.88 -52.88
CA HIS A 60 6.72 -2.82 -51.90
C HIS A 60 7.50 -2.75 -50.58
N TRP A 61 6.80 -2.87 -49.44
CA TRP A 61 7.45 -2.89 -48.12
C TRP A 61 8.22 -4.18 -47.87
N GLN A 62 9.53 -4.06 -47.69
CA GLN A 62 10.42 -5.13 -47.25
C GLN A 62 10.81 -4.95 -45.79
N ARG A 63 10.69 -6.03 -45.00
CA ARG A 63 11.06 -6.00 -43.58
C ARG A 63 12.58 -5.91 -43.42
N VAL A 64 13.03 -5.01 -42.57
CA VAL A 64 14.44 -4.90 -42.20
C VAL A 64 14.78 -6.02 -41.20
N PRO A 65 15.68 -6.96 -41.52
CA PRO A 65 16.15 -7.96 -40.56
C PRO A 65 16.88 -7.30 -39.39
N VAL A 66 16.54 -7.74 -38.17
CA VAL A 66 17.18 -7.26 -36.94
C VAL A 66 18.51 -8.00 -36.77
N LEU A 67 19.60 -7.26 -36.81
CA LEU A 67 20.96 -7.75 -36.61
C LEU A 67 21.33 -7.82 -35.11
N SER A 68 20.81 -6.89 -34.29
CA SER A 68 21.02 -6.89 -32.83
C SER A 68 19.95 -6.07 -32.11
N GLY A 69 19.70 -6.39 -30.83
CA GLY A 69 18.64 -5.80 -30.00
C GLY A 69 17.36 -6.64 -29.96
N ASN A 70 16.46 -6.33 -29.01
CA ASN A 70 15.20 -7.06 -28.85
C ASN A 70 14.03 -6.30 -29.48
N ALA A 71 13.55 -6.77 -30.63
CA ALA A 71 12.43 -6.16 -31.32
C ALA A 71 11.06 -6.54 -30.73
N ALA A 72 10.94 -7.62 -29.96
CA ALA A 72 9.67 -8.00 -29.33
C ALA A 72 9.29 -7.06 -28.18
N TYR A 73 10.28 -6.46 -27.53
CA TYR A 73 10.12 -5.54 -26.42
C TYR A 73 11.29 -4.56 -26.39
N LEU A 74 10.99 -3.28 -26.64
CA LEU A 74 11.97 -2.21 -26.68
C LEU A 74 11.67 -1.14 -25.62
N PRO A 75 12.32 -1.20 -24.46
CA PRO A 75 12.15 -0.20 -23.41
C PRO A 75 12.79 1.16 -23.80
N PRO A 76 12.40 2.27 -23.14
CA PRO A 76 12.98 3.59 -23.36
C PRO A 76 14.51 3.57 -23.30
N GLY A 77 15.17 4.23 -24.26
CA GLY A 77 16.62 4.33 -24.36
C GLY A 77 17.34 3.10 -24.94
N GLN A 78 16.65 1.98 -25.16
CA GLN A 78 17.21 0.83 -25.86
C GLN A 78 16.90 0.85 -27.35
N GLY A 79 17.73 0.16 -28.13
CA GLY A 79 17.62 0.18 -29.58
C GLY A 79 17.82 -1.16 -30.25
N ILE A 80 17.29 -1.25 -31.47
CA ILE A 80 17.52 -2.34 -32.41
C ILE A 80 18.35 -1.81 -33.58
N LYS A 81 19.24 -2.65 -34.08
CA LYS A 81 19.97 -2.42 -35.33
C LYS A 81 19.51 -3.43 -36.37
N GLY A 82 19.28 -2.97 -37.57
CA GLY A 82 18.96 -3.80 -38.72
C GLY A 82 19.71 -3.35 -39.96
N ARG A 83 19.67 -4.16 -41.02
CA ARG A 83 20.28 -3.84 -42.31
C ARG A 83 19.28 -4.05 -43.43
N ARG A 84 19.27 -3.11 -44.37
CA ARG A 84 18.40 -3.13 -45.53
C ARG A 84 18.74 -4.30 -46.48
N LEU A 85 17.74 -4.82 -47.19
CA LEU A 85 17.89 -5.96 -48.11
C LEU A 85 18.09 -5.59 -49.60
N GLY A 86 17.66 -4.40 -50.05
CA GLY A 86 17.80 -3.93 -51.44
C GLY A 86 17.66 -2.41 -51.53
N ALA A 87 18.05 -1.77 -52.64
CA ALA A 87 18.02 -0.31 -52.80
C ALA A 87 16.59 0.26 -52.96
N ALA A 88 16.43 1.59 -52.79
CA ALA A 88 15.13 2.25 -52.98
C ALA A 88 14.91 2.56 -54.44
N ALA A 89 13.64 2.52 -54.88
CA ALA A 89 13.28 2.96 -56.22
C ALA A 89 13.85 4.38 -56.50
N PRO A 90 14.59 4.58 -57.59
CA PRO A 90 15.26 5.86 -57.86
C PRO A 90 14.29 6.97 -58.33
N THR A 91 12.99 6.70 -58.35
CA THR A 91 11.93 7.61 -58.83
C THR A 91 10.74 7.67 -57.86
N GLY A 92 9.92 8.73 -57.95
CA GLY A 92 8.74 8.90 -57.09
C GLY A 92 9.06 8.88 -55.58
N LEU A 93 8.15 8.29 -54.78
CA LEU A 93 8.30 8.14 -53.32
C LEU A 93 9.62 7.47 -52.90
N GLY A 94 10.16 6.55 -53.71
CA GLY A 94 11.40 5.85 -53.41
C GLY A 94 12.61 6.79 -53.28
N ARG A 95 12.60 7.96 -53.94
CA ARG A 95 13.65 8.98 -53.80
C ARG A 95 13.77 9.53 -52.37
N ALA A 96 12.66 9.58 -51.64
CA ALA A 96 12.66 10.03 -50.24
C ALA A 96 13.19 8.94 -49.28
N ASP A 97 13.29 7.70 -49.78
CA ASP A 97 13.75 6.51 -49.09
C ASP A 97 13.12 6.39 -47.68
N PRO A 98 11.79 6.15 -47.61
CA PRO A 98 11.08 6.08 -46.34
C PRO A 98 11.43 4.83 -45.54
N LEU A 99 11.47 5.01 -44.23
CA LEU A 99 11.51 3.95 -43.24
C LEU A 99 10.22 4.00 -42.41
N LEU A 100 9.38 2.96 -42.53
CA LEU A 100 8.19 2.80 -41.71
C LEU A 100 8.51 1.92 -40.50
N VAL A 101 8.30 2.46 -39.30
CA VAL A 101 8.43 1.74 -38.03
C VAL A 101 7.03 1.47 -37.50
N LEU A 102 6.72 0.20 -37.25
CA LEU A 102 5.49 -0.25 -36.62
C LEU A 102 5.80 -0.83 -35.25
N LEU A 103 4.96 -0.52 -34.27
CA LEU A 103 5.07 -1.01 -32.91
C LEU A 103 3.70 -1.07 -32.25
N HIS A 104 3.64 -1.61 -31.05
CA HIS A 104 2.42 -1.64 -30.24
C HIS A 104 2.66 -0.99 -28.88
N ASP A 105 1.64 -0.32 -28.35
CA ASP A 105 1.62 0.10 -26.94
C ASP A 105 1.37 -1.11 -26.01
N GLN A 106 1.41 -0.86 -24.71
CA GLN A 106 1.15 -1.90 -23.70
C GLN A 106 -0.23 -2.56 -23.82
N ALA A 107 -1.22 -1.86 -24.40
CA ALA A 107 -2.55 -2.39 -24.62
C ALA A 107 -2.65 -3.25 -25.89
N GLY A 108 -1.56 -3.41 -26.66
CA GLY A 108 -1.54 -4.11 -27.93
C GLY A 108 -2.10 -3.27 -29.09
N SER A 109 -2.19 -1.94 -28.93
CA SER A 109 -2.64 -1.02 -29.98
C SER A 109 -1.49 -0.68 -30.91
N PRO A 110 -1.64 -0.83 -32.25
CA PRO A 110 -0.59 -0.49 -33.20
C PRO A 110 -0.36 1.02 -33.27
N ILE A 111 0.91 1.40 -33.36
CA ILE A 111 1.41 2.76 -33.55
C ILE A 111 2.40 2.72 -34.71
N ALA A 112 2.31 3.70 -35.61
CA ALA A 112 3.21 3.83 -36.73
C ALA A 112 4.00 5.14 -36.68
N GLN A 113 5.27 5.07 -37.05
CA GLN A 113 6.13 6.22 -37.24
C GLN A 113 6.83 6.11 -38.59
N LEU A 114 6.76 7.17 -39.40
CA LEU A 114 7.43 7.26 -40.70
C LEU A 114 8.63 8.19 -40.59
N ALA A 115 9.78 7.72 -41.05
CA ALA A 115 11.02 8.48 -41.12
C ALA A 115 11.60 8.44 -42.54
N TRP A 116 12.57 9.31 -42.80
CA TRP A 116 13.11 9.54 -44.13
C TRP A 116 14.62 9.56 -44.08
N ARG A 117 15.26 8.92 -45.06
CA ARG A 117 16.70 9.12 -45.27
C ARG A 117 16.98 10.39 -46.07
N GLN A 118 16.11 10.72 -47.03
CA GLN A 118 16.12 12.00 -47.74
C GLN A 118 14.76 12.69 -47.51
N ALA A 119 14.67 13.48 -46.45
CA ALA A 119 13.41 14.08 -46.01
C ALA A 119 12.80 15.00 -47.06
N PRO A 120 11.56 14.74 -47.53
CA PRO A 120 10.79 15.69 -48.32
C PRO A 120 10.52 16.96 -47.49
N ALA A 121 10.40 18.10 -48.16
CA ALA A 121 9.96 19.32 -47.49
C ALA A 121 8.51 19.17 -46.98
N ALA A 122 8.16 19.81 -45.85
CA ALA A 122 6.76 19.85 -45.43
C ALA A 122 5.91 20.57 -46.48
N HIS A 123 4.74 20.02 -46.80
CA HIS A 123 3.85 20.62 -47.80
C HIS A 123 3.21 21.92 -47.25
N PRO A 124 3.34 23.06 -47.94
CA PRO A 124 2.94 24.37 -47.37
C PRO A 124 1.43 24.57 -47.26
N GLN A 125 0.63 23.86 -48.06
CA GLN A 125 -0.84 23.96 -48.06
C GLN A 125 -1.46 22.54 -48.06
N PRO A 126 -1.70 21.94 -46.89
CA PRO A 126 -2.18 20.55 -46.81
C PRO A 126 -3.54 20.39 -47.48
N LEU A 127 -3.71 19.30 -48.23
CA LEU A 127 -4.99 18.89 -48.80
C LEU A 127 -5.99 18.56 -47.69
N PRO A 128 -7.24 19.06 -47.74
CA PRO A 128 -8.26 18.72 -46.77
C PRO A 128 -8.59 17.22 -46.79
N SER A 129 -8.76 16.64 -45.60
CA SER A 129 -9.10 15.24 -45.40
C SER A 129 -10.31 15.08 -44.49
N GLN A 130 -11.25 14.22 -44.85
CA GLN A 130 -12.47 13.94 -44.10
C GLN A 130 -12.68 12.43 -43.94
N ARG A 131 -12.94 11.96 -42.72
CA ARG A 131 -13.25 10.55 -42.43
C ARG A 131 -14.76 10.29 -42.49
N SER A 132 -15.14 9.17 -43.09
CA SER A 132 -16.49 8.60 -43.05
C SER A 132 -16.39 7.10 -42.78
N GLY A 133 -16.68 6.69 -41.54
CA GLY A 133 -16.54 5.30 -41.09
C GLY A 133 -15.11 4.78 -41.23
N ALA A 134 -14.92 3.70 -42.00
CA ALA A 134 -13.61 3.06 -42.20
C ALA A 134 -12.75 3.71 -43.30
N GLN A 135 -13.26 4.76 -43.96
CA GLN A 135 -12.62 5.41 -45.10
C GLN A 135 -12.22 6.85 -44.77
N LEU A 136 -11.03 7.23 -45.22
CA LEU A 136 -10.49 8.58 -45.18
C LEU A 136 -10.51 9.12 -46.62
N SER A 137 -11.23 10.21 -46.85
CA SER A 137 -11.29 10.91 -48.14
C SER A 137 -10.38 12.13 -48.09
N VAL A 138 -9.52 12.30 -49.08
CA VAL A 138 -8.68 13.50 -49.27
C VAL A 138 -9.10 14.16 -50.57
N ALA A 139 -9.38 15.46 -50.54
CA ALA A 139 -9.80 16.22 -51.70
C ALA A 139 -8.79 17.33 -52.01
N ALA A 140 -8.60 17.64 -53.29
CA ALA A 140 -7.84 18.79 -53.73
C ALA A 140 -8.77 19.84 -54.35
N ASP A 141 -8.49 21.12 -54.10
CA ASP A 141 -9.08 22.24 -54.86
C ASP A 141 -8.34 22.34 -56.21
N ALA A 142 -9.05 22.76 -57.27
CA ALA A 142 -8.51 23.08 -58.59
C ALA A 142 -7.22 23.93 -58.56
N ALA A 143 -7.03 24.82 -57.59
CA ALA A 143 -5.81 25.61 -57.42
C ALA A 143 -4.60 24.81 -56.91
N LEU A 144 -4.82 23.73 -56.16
CA LEU A 144 -3.81 22.83 -55.61
C LEU A 144 -3.50 21.66 -56.55
N GLU A 145 -4.50 21.20 -57.33
CA GLU A 145 -4.34 20.18 -58.39
C GLU A 145 -3.30 20.61 -59.44
N GLN A 146 -3.17 21.90 -59.74
CA GLN A 146 -2.15 22.41 -60.67
C GLN A 146 -0.71 22.34 -60.12
N LYS A 147 -0.54 22.18 -58.80
CA LYS A 147 0.77 22.14 -58.13
C LYS A 147 1.18 20.73 -57.70
N ILE A 148 0.22 19.81 -57.57
CA ILE A 148 0.42 18.43 -57.14
C ILE A 148 -0.02 17.49 -58.27
N MET A 149 0.95 16.88 -58.96
CA MET A 149 0.69 15.96 -60.07
C MET A 149 0.22 14.59 -59.56
N ALA A 150 0.85 14.09 -58.49
CA ALA A 150 0.46 12.84 -57.85
C ALA A 150 0.69 12.90 -56.33
N SER A 151 0.09 11.97 -55.60
CA SER A 151 0.32 11.79 -54.18
C SER A 151 0.44 10.32 -53.83
N TYR A 152 1.43 9.99 -53.03
CA TYR A 152 1.63 8.66 -52.48
C TYR A 152 1.08 8.64 -51.06
N ALA A 153 0.11 7.78 -50.79
CA ALA A 153 -0.47 7.61 -49.48
C ALA A 153 0.17 6.41 -48.77
N VAL A 154 0.87 6.69 -47.68
CA VAL A 154 1.36 5.69 -46.75
C VAL A 154 0.38 5.66 -45.58
N ALA A 155 -0.40 4.59 -45.47
CA ALA A 155 -1.44 4.47 -44.44
C ALA A 155 -1.30 3.16 -43.65
N VAL A 156 -1.34 3.27 -42.32
CA VAL A 156 -1.34 2.13 -41.42
C VAL A 156 -2.72 2.03 -40.77
N PRO A 157 -3.56 1.06 -41.19
CA PRO A 157 -4.92 0.97 -40.72
C PRO A 157 -5.00 0.51 -39.26
N TYR A 158 -6.03 0.98 -38.53
CA TYR A 158 -6.33 0.55 -37.16
C TYR A 158 -7.85 0.37 -36.97
N GLU A 159 -8.26 -0.80 -36.49
CA GLU A 159 -9.70 -1.11 -36.28
C GLU A 159 -10.19 -0.77 -34.86
N GLY A 160 -9.43 0.04 -34.11
CA GLY A 160 -9.83 0.44 -32.76
C GLY A 160 -9.74 -0.71 -31.74
N VAL A 161 -10.56 -0.62 -30.69
CA VAL A 161 -10.64 -1.63 -29.61
C VAL A 161 -11.01 -3.03 -30.15
N GLN A 162 -11.69 -3.11 -31.30
CA GLN A 162 -12.03 -4.39 -31.93
C GLN A 162 -10.77 -5.19 -32.36
N GLN A 163 -9.69 -4.51 -32.71
CA GLN A 163 -8.41 -5.15 -33.07
C GLN A 163 -7.73 -5.82 -31.86
N LEU A 164 -8.04 -5.41 -30.63
CA LEU A 164 -7.50 -6.04 -29.41
C LEU A 164 -8.11 -7.41 -29.14
N ALA A 165 -9.33 -7.66 -29.65
CA ALA A 165 -10.00 -8.96 -29.58
C ALA A 165 -9.50 -9.96 -30.64
N LYS A 166 -8.92 -9.46 -31.75
CA LYS A 166 -8.30 -10.23 -32.83
C LYS A 166 -7.02 -9.53 -33.30
N PRO A 167 -5.92 -9.59 -32.53
CA PRO A 167 -4.70 -8.88 -32.85
C PRO A 167 -4.16 -9.30 -34.22
N ARG A 168 -3.72 -8.33 -35.04
CA ARG A 168 -2.97 -8.65 -36.26
C ARG A 168 -1.70 -9.40 -35.87
N PRO A 169 -1.28 -10.44 -36.60
CA PRO A 169 -0.03 -11.12 -36.34
C PRO A 169 1.12 -10.11 -36.33
N ALA A 170 2.03 -10.19 -35.35
CA ALA A 170 3.19 -9.29 -35.19
C ALA A 170 4.11 -9.18 -36.42
N ASN A 171 3.91 -10.04 -37.43
CA ASN A 171 4.71 -10.17 -38.63
C ASN A 171 3.97 -9.80 -39.93
N ALA A 172 2.74 -9.28 -39.86
CA ALA A 172 2.01 -8.87 -41.06
C ALA A 172 2.63 -7.60 -41.68
N ALA A 173 2.86 -7.61 -43.00
CA ALA A 173 3.35 -6.44 -43.72
C ALA A 173 2.31 -5.31 -43.72
N PRO A 174 2.73 -4.03 -43.59
CA PRO A 174 1.84 -2.90 -43.80
C PRO A 174 1.37 -2.85 -45.26
N PRO A 175 0.21 -2.22 -45.55
CA PRO A 175 -0.21 -1.97 -46.92
C PRO A 175 0.85 -1.15 -47.68
N ASP A 176 1.08 -1.50 -48.94
CA ASP A 176 1.99 -0.75 -49.80
C ASP A 176 1.45 0.65 -50.09
N PRO A 177 2.34 1.64 -50.33
CA PRO A 177 1.91 3.01 -50.59
C PRO A 177 1.03 3.10 -51.84
N LEU A 178 -0.14 3.72 -51.70
CA LEU A 178 -1.06 3.93 -52.82
C LEU A 178 -0.69 5.20 -53.57
N ARG A 179 -0.37 5.10 -54.86
CA ARG A 179 -0.17 6.28 -55.73
C ARG A 179 -1.51 6.74 -56.31
N HIS A 180 -1.84 8.00 -56.12
CA HIS A 180 -3.00 8.66 -56.69
C HIS A 180 -2.55 9.82 -57.60
N VAL A 181 -3.03 9.83 -58.84
CA VAL A 181 -2.78 10.94 -59.79
C VAL A 181 -3.99 11.87 -59.73
N TRP A 182 -3.77 13.14 -59.44
CA TRP A 182 -4.86 14.10 -59.31
C TRP A 182 -5.36 14.50 -60.70
N ALA A 183 -6.63 14.20 -60.98
CA ALA A 183 -7.37 14.63 -62.16
C ALA A 183 -8.63 15.36 -61.69
N ALA A 184 -9.03 16.42 -62.40
CA ALA A 184 -10.01 17.42 -61.95
C ALA A 184 -11.20 16.84 -61.17
N GLY A 185 -11.17 17.00 -59.84
CA GLY A 185 -12.29 16.72 -58.94
C GLY A 185 -12.41 15.30 -58.36
N ALA A 186 -11.48 14.37 -58.62
CA ALA A 186 -11.54 13.03 -58.03
C ALA A 186 -10.88 12.99 -56.62
N PRO A 187 -11.59 12.58 -55.54
CA PRO A 187 -10.98 12.45 -54.22
C PRO A 187 -10.15 11.17 -54.10
N LEU A 188 -9.07 11.23 -53.31
CA LEU A 188 -8.31 10.07 -52.88
C LEU A 188 -9.03 9.40 -51.70
N LEU A 189 -9.48 8.17 -51.89
CA LEU A 189 -10.12 7.36 -50.86
C LEU A 189 -9.15 6.32 -50.29
N LEU A 190 -8.93 6.35 -48.98
CA LEU A 190 -8.04 5.44 -48.24
C LEU A 190 -8.84 4.61 -47.25
N ALA A 191 -8.75 3.28 -47.34
CA ALA A 191 -9.30 2.37 -46.35
C ALA A 191 -8.36 2.30 -45.14
N THR A 192 -8.63 3.11 -44.12
CA THR A 192 -7.77 3.22 -42.92
C THR A 192 -8.34 2.49 -41.71
N GLY A 193 -9.55 1.92 -41.79
CA GLY A 193 -10.23 1.32 -40.63
C GLY A 193 -10.97 2.37 -39.80
N THR A 194 -11.50 2.00 -38.63
CA THR A 194 -12.27 2.92 -37.77
C THR A 194 -11.41 3.97 -37.05
N ALA A 195 -10.09 3.81 -37.06
CA ALA A 195 -9.07 4.75 -36.59
C ALA A 195 -7.77 4.53 -37.41
N GLN A 196 -6.66 5.24 -37.12
CA GLN A 196 -5.40 5.00 -37.83
C GLN A 196 -4.19 4.93 -36.89
N GLY A 197 -3.26 4.02 -37.17
CA GLY A 197 -1.96 3.96 -36.50
C GLY A 197 -0.98 5.03 -36.99
N GLY A 198 -1.23 5.58 -38.19
CA GLY A 198 -0.53 6.70 -38.82
C GLY A 198 -0.89 6.84 -40.31
N THR A 199 -0.89 8.05 -40.87
CA THR A 199 -1.13 8.29 -42.30
C THR A 199 -0.36 9.51 -42.80
N TRP A 200 0.35 9.34 -43.91
CA TRP A 200 1.17 10.37 -44.56
C TRP A 200 0.86 10.41 -46.05
N LEU A 201 0.76 11.61 -46.59
CA LEU A 201 0.69 11.86 -48.02
C LEU A 201 2.00 12.47 -48.48
N VAL A 202 2.61 11.93 -49.53
CA VAL A 202 3.78 12.50 -50.16
C VAL A 202 3.39 12.98 -51.54
N HIS A 203 3.32 14.30 -51.71
CA HIS A 203 2.92 14.98 -52.92
C HIS A 203 4.12 15.11 -53.86
N GLU A 204 3.91 14.76 -55.12
CA GLU A 204 4.87 14.90 -56.21
C GLU A 204 4.41 16.03 -57.13
N SER A 205 5.26 17.04 -57.34
CA SER A 205 4.99 18.13 -58.28
C SER A 205 5.28 17.71 -59.73
N ALA A 206 4.81 18.50 -60.71
CA ALA A 206 5.11 18.26 -62.12
C ALA A 206 6.62 18.26 -62.46
N GLY A 207 7.43 18.95 -61.66
CA GLY A 207 8.90 18.95 -61.75
C GLY A 207 9.60 17.82 -60.99
N GLY A 208 8.85 16.88 -60.40
CA GLY A 208 9.38 15.73 -59.67
C GLY A 208 9.91 16.06 -58.26
N ALA A 209 9.51 17.20 -57.67
CA ALA A 209 9.85 17.55 -56.29
C ALA A 209 8.83 16.92 -55.32
N LEU A 210 9.31 16.39 -54.18
CA LEU A 210 8.48 15.75 -53.17
C LEU A 210 8.21 16.69 -51.98
N SER A 211 6.99 16.65 -51.46
CA SER A 211 6.64 17.29 -50.20
C SER A 211 5.69 16.41 -49.38
N VAL A 212 5.80 16.45 -48.05
CA VAL A 212 5.04 15.57 -47.14
C VAL A 212 3.97 16.33 -46.38
N GLN A 213 2.78 15.71 -46.30
CA GLN A 213 1.68 16.11 -45.45
C GLN A 213 1.38 14.97 -44.46
N ILE A 214 1.36 15.30 -43.17
CA ILE A 214 0.85 14.39 -42.14
C ILE A 214 -0.67 14.56 -42.11
N VAL A 215 -1.42 13.46 -42.11
CA VAL A 215 -2.88 13.50 -41.97
C VAL A 215 -3.23 13.33 -40.48
N PRO A 216 -3.70 14.39 -39.79
CA PRO A 216 -4.02 14.32 -38.36
C PRO A 216 -5.34 13.59 -38.14
N ASP A 217 -5.31 12.46 -37.41
CA ASP A 217 -6.53 11.71 -37.05
C ASP A 217 -6.39 10.89 -35.74
N GLY A 218 -5.82 11.51 -34.70
CA GLY A 218 -6.46 11.40 -33.39
C GLY A 218 -5.87 10.55 -32.24
N VAL A 219 -4.76 9.80 -32.33
CA VAL A 219 -4.18 9.16 -31.11
C VAL A 219 -2.65 8.93 -31.22
N ALA A 220 -1.81 9.69 -30.51
CA ALA A 220 -0.36 9.40 -30.32
C ALA A 220 -0.12 8.84 -28.91
N ARG A 221 0.73 7.80 -28.70
CA ARG A 221 0.83 7.11 -27.38
C ARG A 221 2.18 6.59 -26.95
N GLY A 222 2.55 6.89 -25.69
CA GLY A 222 3.51 6.36 -24.67
C GLY A 222 4.92 6.97 -24.28
N GLN A 223 4.85 7.93 -23.36
CA GLN A 223 5.90 8.58 -22.56
C GLN A 223 5.71 8.09 -21.11
N GLU A 224 6.78 7.91 -20.34
CA GLU A 224 6.95 7.77 -18.90
C GLU A 224 5.97 8.79 -18.39
N GLN A 225 4.92 8.28 -17.75
CA GLN A 225 3.79 9.08 -17.32
C GLN A 225 4.21 9.85 -16.07
N VAL A 226 5.31 10.58 -16.19
CA VAL A 226 5.73 11.59 -15.23
C VAL A 226 4.87 12.81 -15.52
N PRO A 227 4.22 13.38 -14.50
CA PRO A 227 3.63 14.69 -14.64
C PRO A 227 4.66 15.67 -15.23
N ALA A 228 4.28 16.47 -16.22
CA ALA A 228 5.22 17.37 -16.90
C ALA A 228 6.01 18.27 -15.95
N TRP A 229 5.39 18.68 -14.83
CA TRP A 229 6.07 19.47 -13.79
C TRP A 229 7.18 18.69 -13.09
N LEU A 230 7.05 17.38 -12.90
CA LEU A 230 8.04 16.56 -12.20
C LEU A 230 9.24 16.29 -13.13
N ALA A 231 9.00 16.03 -14.42
CA ALA A 231 10.07 15.98 -15.42
C ALA A 231 10.84 17.32 -15.50
N TRP A 232 10.10 18.44 -15.54
CA TRP A 232 10.68 19.77 -15.49
C TRP A 232 11.46 20.01 -14.18
N ALA A 233 10.92 19.60 -13.03
CA ALA A 233 11.54 19.81 -11.73
C ALA A 233 12.87 19.04 -11.61
N ARG A 234 12.92 17.79 -12.09
CA ARG A 234 14.16 16.98 -12.15
C ARG A 234 15.26 17.68 -12.95
N LEU A 235 14.90 18.32 -14.07
CA LEU A 235 15.87 18.98 -14.97
C LEU A 235 16.30 20.38 -14.51
N HIS A 236 15.37 21.15 -13.94
CA HIS A 236 15.54 22.59 -13.78
C HIS A 236 15.56 23.09 -12.34
N LEU A 237 14.91 22.40 -11.38
CA LEU A 237 14.64 22.98 -10.07
C LEU A 237 15.92 23.25 -9.25
N LEU A 238 16.91 22.36 -9.34
CA LEU A 238 18.23 22.58 -8.72
C LEU A 238 19.00 23.74 -9.36
N ARG A 239 18.88 23.94 -10.68
CA ARG A 239 19.50 25.08 -11.38
C ARG A 239 18.84 26.39 -10.96
N VAL A 240 17.50 26.42 -10.89
CA VAL A 240 16.74 27.59 -10.40
C VAL A 240 17.12 27.91 -8.96
N ALA A 241 17.25 26.89 -8.10
CA ALA A 241 17.72 27.07 -6.72
C ALA A 241 19.13 27.68 -6.68
N ALA A 242 20.07 27.20 -7.50
CA ALA A 242 21.42 27.76 -7.57
C ALA A 242 21.43 29.23 -8.03
N TRP A 243 20.65 29.58 -9.05
CA TRP A 243 20.49 30.96 -9.52
C TRP A 243 19.94 31.88 -8.43
N LEU A 244 18.88 31.46 -7.73
CA LEU A 244 18.30 32.24 -6.63
C LEU A 244 19.25 32.37 -5.44
N ALA A 245 20.04 31.34 -5.14
CA ALA A 245 21.08 31.41 -4.12
C ALA A 245 22.17 32.42 -4.49
N GLY A 246 22.64 32.43 -5.75
CA GLY A 246 23.61 33.40 -6.25
C GLY A 246 23.10 34.83 -6.20
N LEU A 247 21.86 35.07 -6.65
CA LEU A 247 21.22 36.39 -6.58
C LEU A 247 20.98 36.83 -5.14
N GLY A 248 20.54 35.92 -4.26
CA GLY A 248 20.39 36.16 -2.84
C GLY A 248 21.70 36.52 -2.15
N ALA A 249 22.80 35.84 -2.49
CA ALA A 249 24.14 36.15 -1.98
C ALA A 249 24.62 37.54 -2.43
N LEU A 250 24.45 37.88 -3.71
CA LEU A 250 24.78 39.22 -4.23
C LEU A 250 24.00 40.33 -3.52
N MET A 251 22.68 40.14 -3.34
CA MET A 251 21.84 41.09 -2.58
C MET A 251 22.23 41.16 -1.10
N GLY A 252 22.60 40.02 -0.50
CA GLY A 252 23.07 39.94 0.88
C GLY A 252 24.36 40.75 1.08
N VAL A 253 25.35 40.54 0.22
CA VAL A 253 26.64 41.26 0.25
C VAL A 253 26.45 42.74 -0.05
N GLY A 254 25.71 43.08 -1.10
CA GLY A 254 25.42 44.48 -1.46
C GLY A 254 24.64 45.22 -0.37
N GLY A 255 23.67 44.56 0.27
CA GLY A 255 22.91 45.11 1.39
C GLY A 255 23.70 45.25 2.68
N TRP A 256 24.70 44.38 2.91
CA TRP A 256 25.61 44.46 4.06
C TRP A 256 26.67 45.56 3.88
N LEU A 257 27.23 45.70 2.68
CA LEU A 257 28.18 46.76 2.32
C LEU A 257 27.48 48.14 2.25
N GLY A 258 26.28 48.22 1.66
CA GLY A 258 25.50 49.46 1.55
C GLY A 258 24.92 49.98 2.87
N ALA A 259 24.81 49.12 3.90
CA ALA A 259 24.41 49.52 5.25
C ALA A 259 25.44 50.43 5.94
N ARG A 260 26.64 50.60 5.39
CA ARG A 260 27.64 51.59 5.85
C ARG A 260 27.48 52.98 5.21
N GLY A 261 26.51 53.22 4.31
CA GLY A 261 26.42 54.48 3.57
C GLY A 261 25.04 55.11 3.36
N LEU A 262 23.92 54.42 3.58
CA LEU A 262 22.58 54.95 3.22
C LEU A 262 21.54 54.73 4.33
N SER A 263 21.55 55.61 5.32
CA SER A 263 20.46 55.79 6.28
C SER A 263 19.51 56.90 5.79
N ARG A 264 18.56 56.58 4.90
CA ARG A 264 17.31 57.33 4.63
C ARG A 264 16.63 56.77 3.37
N LEU A 265 15.76 55.78 3.53
CA LEU A 265 14.68 55.50 2.56
C LEU A 265 13.35 55.51 3.32
N PRO A 266 12.30 56.15 2.76
CA PRO A 266 11.04 56.34 3.46
C PRO A 266 10.33 55.01 3.72
N THR A 267 9.69 54.93 4.87
CA THR A 267 8.92 53.79 5.35
C THR A 267 7.67 53.58 4.50
N LEU A 268 7.53 52.42 3.86
CA LEU A 268 6.21 51.97 3.38
C LEU A 268 5.29 51.73 4.59
N PRO A 269 4.03 52.20 4.55
CA PRO A 269 3.13 52.13 5.69
C PRO A 269 2.77 50.68 6.05
N GLN A 270 2.99 50.30 7.32
CA GLN A 270 2.59 49.02 7.92
C GLN A 270 1.06 48.95 8.18
N GLY A 271 0.26 49.36 7.20
CA GLY A 271 -1.18 49.59 7.34
C GLY A 271 -2.03 48.92 6.28
N LEU A 272 -1.65 47.76 5.77
CA LEU A 272 -2.58 46.90 5.02
C LEU A 272 -3.03 45.78 5.96
N SER A 273 -4.33 45.70 6.22
CA SER A 273 -4.93 44.72 7.11
C SER A 273 -4.38 43.32 6.80
N GLN A 274 -3.68 42.68 7.74
CA GLN A 274 -2.98 41.40 7.52
C GLN A 274 -3.92 40.17 7.39
N ARG A 275 -5.24 40.38 7.38
CA ARG A 275 -6.23 39.30 7.48
C ARG A 275 -6.51 38.53 6.17
N PRO A 276 -6.65 39.15 4.97
CA PRO A 276 -6.94 38.39 3.75
C PRO A 276 -5.70 37.64 3.21
N TYR A 277 -4.50 38.20 3.33
CA TYR A 277 -3.26 37.57 2.84
C TYR A 277 -2.90 36.27 3.56
N GLY A 278 -3.21 36.16 4.85
CA GLY A 278 -2.96 34.95 5.62
C GLY A 278 -3.80 33.76 5.14
N LEU A 279 -5.07 33.99 4.83
CA LEU A 279 -5.97 32.93 4.34
C LEU A 279 -5.58 32.45 2.94
N LEU A 280 -5.23 33.37 2.04
CA LEU A 280 -4.78 33.03 0.69
C LEU A 280 -3.49 32.20 0.71
N LEU A 281 -2.53 32.57 1.57
CA LEU A 281 -1.31 31.78 1.74
C LEU A 281 -1.61 30.39 2.32
N ASP A 282 -2.48 30.31 3.33
CA ASP A 282 -2.85 29.02 3.92
C ASP A 282 -3.52 28.12 2.87
N LEU A 283 -4.42 28.68 2.05
CA LEU A 283 -5.07 27.97 0.96
C LEU A 283 -4.04 27.52 -0.09
N ALA A 284 -3.11 28.39 -0.47
CA ALA A 284 -2.07 28.08 -1.45
C ALA A 284 -1.17 26.93 -0.99
N VAL A 285 -0.69 26.93 0.26
CA VAL A 285 0.17 25.85 0.79
C VAL A 285 -0.58 24.52 0.86
N VAL A 286 -1.83 24.54 1.32
CA VAL A 286 -2.64 23.31 1.43
C VAL A 286 -2.95 22.74 0.05
N LEU A 287 -3.41 23.58 -0.89
CA LEU A 287 -3.72 23.15 -2.25
C LEU A 287 -2.47 22.68 -2.98
N ALA A 288 -1.36 23.41 -2.89
CA ALA A 288 -0.12 23.04 -3.58
C ALA A 288 0.42 21.68 -3.11
N GLY A 289 0.42 21.41 -1.79
CA GLY A 289 0.88 20.13 -1.26
C GLY A 289 0.00 18.96 -1.74
N ALA A 290 -1.32 19.11 -1.66
CA ALA A 290 -2.25 18.07 -2.07
C ALA A 290 -2.26 17.86 -3.60
N LEU A 291 -2.20 18.93 -4.41
CA LEU A 291 -2.12 18.83 -5.86
C LEU A 291 -0.81 18.19 -6.32
N LEU A 292 0.30 18.48 -5.65
CA LEU A 292 1.58 17.82 -5.92
C LEU A 292 1.46 16.32 -5.72
N ILE A 293 0.96 15.87 -4.57
CA ILE A 293 0.76 14.44 -4.30
C ILE A 293 -0.24 13.81 -5.28
N ALA A 294 -1.39 14.45 -5.53
CA ALA A 294 -2.38 13.95 -6.47
C ALA A 294 -1.83 13.84 -7.91
N SER A 295 -0.94 14.74 -8.30
CA SER A 295 -0.30 14.69 -9.61
C SER A 295 0.68 13.54 -9.75
N VAL A 296 1.48 13.23 -8.72
CA VAL A 296 2.32 12.02 -8.70
C VAL A 296 1.48 10.76 -8.85
N LEU A 297 0.29 10.73 -8.25
CA LEU A 297 -0.65 9.61 -8.37
C LEU A 297 -1.43 9.60 -9.70
N GLY A 298 -1.33 10.63 -10.54
CA GLY A 298 -2.10 10.76 -11.78
C GLY A 298 -3.54 11.23 -11.55
N ILE A 299 -3.75 12.56 -11.56
CA ILE A 299 -5.07 13.20 -11.31
C ILE A 299 -6.19 12.65 -12.20
N GLY A 300 -5.91 12.41 -13.49
CA GLY A 300 -6.89 11.85 -14.42
C GLY A 300 -7.34 10.45 -14.01
N PHE A 301 -6.42 9.60 -13.55
CA PHE A 301 -6.70 8.23 -13.13
C PHE A 301 -7.36 8.15 -11.76
N LEU A 302 -7.03 9.07 -10.83
CA LEU A 302 -7.74 9.21 -9.55
C LEU A 302 -9.25 9.45 -9.75
N ARG A 303 -9.64 10.04 -10.88
CA ARG A 303 -11.03 10.35 -11.24
C ARG A 303 -11.68 9.35 -12.18
N SER A 304 -10.92 8.43 -12.75
CA SER A 304 -11.49 7.46 -13.68
C SER A 304 -12.45 6.52 -12.96
N GLY A 305 -13.48 6.08 -13.70
CA GLY A 305 -14.46 5.10 -13.22
C GLY A 305 -13.89 3.69 -13.02
N ASN A 306 -12.64 3.45 -13.42
CA ASN A 306 -11.98 2.16 -13.35
C ASN A 306 -11.69 1.75 -11.91
N LEU A 307 -11.96 0.50 -11.55
CA LEU A 307 -11.78 -0.01 -10.20
C LEU A 307 -10.30 -0.09 -9.82
N PRO A 308 -9.85 0.52 -8.70
CA PRO A 308 -8.44 0.53 -8.32
C PRO A 308 -7.90 -0.88 -8.09
N THR A 309 -6.62 -1.07 -8.40
CA THR A 309 -5.90 -2.33 -8.22
C THR A 309 -4.51 -2.10 -7.57
N GLY A 310 -3.65 -3.12 -7.57
CA GLY A 310 -2.27 -3.08 -7.10
C GLY A 310 -2.15 -3.36 -5.60
N GLY A 311 -1.16 -4.19 -5.24
CA GLY A 311 -1.00 -4.69 -3.87
C GLY A 311 -2.32 -5.23 -3.30
N ASP A 312 -2.60 -4.87 -2.06
CA ASP A 312 -3.83 -5.24 -1.35
C ASP A 312 -5.05 -4.45 -1.81
N SER A 313 -4.86 -3.33 -2.54
CA SER A 313 -5.95 -2.47 -3.01
C SER A 313 -6.95 -3.22 -3.89
N ALA A 314 -6.47 -4.19 -4.70
CA ALA A 314 -7.32 -5.03 -5.54
C ALA A 314 -8.25 -5.93 -4.70
N SER A 315 -7.76 -6.45 -3.57
CA SER A 315 -8.57 -7.26 -2.66
C SER A 315 -9.52 -6.39 -1.82
N HIS A 316 -9.08 -5.19 -1.42
CA HIS A 316 -9.91 -4.21 -0.71
C HIS A 316 -11.21 -3.84 -1.42
N LEU A 317 -11.31 -4.01 -2.74
CA LEU A 317 -12.52 -3.75 -3.52
C LEU A 317 -13.76 -4.40 -2.91
N LEU A 318 -13.70 -5.70 -2.63
CA LEU A 318 -14.80 -6.46 -2.04
C LEU A 318 -15.25 -5.88 -0.70
N TYR A 319 -14.30 -5.62 0.19
CA TYR A 319 -14.56 -5.13 1.54
C TYR A 319 -15.17 -3.73 1.53
N VAL A 320 -14.58 -2.82 0.77
CA VAL A 320 -15.04 -1.43 0.68
C VAL A 320 -16.39 -1.36 -0.03
N TRP A 321 -16.61 -2.15 -1.09
CA TRP A 321 -17.89 -2.22 -1.81
C TRP A 321 -19.02 -2.69 -0.90
N THR A 322 -18.83 -3.84 -0.25
CA THR A 322 -19.81 -4.41 0.68
C THR A 322 -20.07 -3.45 1.85
N TYR A 323 -19.02 -2.84 2.38
CA TYR A 323 -19.14 -1.90 3.49
C TYR A 323 -19.95 -0.66 3.13
N ALA A 324 -19.65 -0.03 1.98
CA ALA A 324 -20.31 1.18 1.55
C ALA A 324 -21.77 0.98 1.14
N ARG A 325 -22.10 -0.18 0.55
CA ARG A 325 -23.45 -0.46 0.01
C ARG A 325 -24.37 -1.20 0.97
N GLU A 326 -23.84 -2.07 1.81
CA GLU A 326 -24.66 -2.98 2.62
C GLU A 326 -24.48 -2.79 4.13
N LEU A 327 -23.24 -2.68 4.61
CA LEU A 327 -22.95 -2.75 6.05
C LEU A 327 -23.16 -1.40 6.75
N LEU A 328 -22.42 -0.38 6.32
CA LEU A 328 -22.45 0.93 6.98
C LEU A 328 -23.83 1.61 6.90
N PRO A 329 -24.59 1.56 5.78
CA PRO A 329 -25.95 2.10 5.73
C PRO A 329 -26.92 1.43 6.72
N ARG A 330 -26.66 0.19 7.13
CA ARG A 330 -27.43 -0.54 8.17
C ARG A 330 -26.90 -0.29 9.59
N GLY A 331 -25.99 0.67 9.76
CA GLY A 331 -25.39 1.01 11.04
C GLY A 331 -24.31 0.04 11.53
N GLN A 332 -23.83 -0.87 10.67
CA GLN A 332 -22.88 -1.91 11.06
C GLN A 332 -21.44 -1.42 10.90
N ILE A 333 -20.88 -0.89 11.99
CA ILE A 333 -19.45 -0.48 12.03
C ILE A 333 -18.53 -1.71 11.90
N THR A 334 -18.89 -2.80 12.58
CA THR A 334 -18.28 -4.13 12.45
C THR A 334 -19.38 -5.11 12.06
N ALA A 335 -19.06 -6.11 11.24
CA ALA A 335 -20.04 -7.05 10.71
C ALA A 335 -19.46 -8.44 10.52
N TRP A 336 -20.32 -9.41 10.24
CA TRP A 336 -19.91 -10.71 9.72
C TRP A 336 -19.82 -10.66 8.19
N MET A 337 -18.76 -11.24 7.64
CA MET A 337 -18.51 -11.26 6.20
C MET A 337 -18.32 -12.70 5.70
N PRO A 338 -19.40 -13.37 5.22
CA PRO A 338 -19.37 -14.76 4.75
C PRO A 338 -18.72 -14.98 3.37
N GLU A 339 -18.42 -13.92 2.61
CA GLU A 339 -17.89 -13.99 1.24
C GLU A 339 -16.49 -14.60 1.13
N VAL A 340 -15.71 -14.58 2.22
CA VAL A 340 -14.34 -15.08 2.28
C VAL A 340 -14.11 -15.81 3.61
N PHE A 341 -13.11 -16.69 3.66
CA PHE A 341 -12.69 -17.42 4.85
C PHE A 341 -13.75 -18.29 5.54
N GLY A 342 -14.82 -18.65 4.83
CA GLY A 342 -15.99 -19.28 5.45
C GLY A 342 -16.69 -18.36 6.47
N GLY A 343 -16.44 -17.06 6.41
CA GLY A 343 -16.90 -16.08 7.38
C GLY A 343 -15.79 -15.53 8.27
N PHE A 344 -15.78 -14.22 8.50
CA PHE A 344 -14.95 -13.62 9.55
C PHE A 344 -15.55 -12.31 10.09
N ALA A 345 -15.04 -11.88 11.24
CA ALA A 345 -15.50 -10.68 11.95
C ALA A 345 -14.88 -9.39 11.36
N PHE A 346 -15.37 -8.97 10.19
CA PHE A 346 -14.88 -7.80 9.46
C PHE A 346 -14.84 -6.53 10.33
N LEU A 347 -13.69 -5.83 10.28
CA LEU A 347 -13.33 -4.65 11.07
C LEU A 347 -13.39 -4.81 12.60
N SER A 348 -13.54 -6.03 13.11
CA SER A 348 -13.46 -6.28 14.57
C SER A 348 -12.03 -6.28 15.07
N TYR A 349 -11.06 -6.60 14.20
CA TYR A 349 -9.61 -6.64 14.48
C TYR A 349 -8.80 -5.73 13.53
N TYR A 350 -9.49 -4.87 12.78
CA TYR A 350 -8.89 -3.92 11.84
C TYR A 350 -9.56 -2.55 11.96
N PHE A 351 -8.94 -1.52 11.39
CA PHE A 351 -9.25 -0.12 11.68
C PHE A 351 -10.41 0.43 10.82
N PRO A 352 -11.53 0.88 11.40
CA PRO A 352 -12.71 1.25 10.60
C PRO A 352 -12.69 2.64 9.97
N LEU A 353 -11.90 3.61 10.49
CA LEU A 353 -12.09 5.02 10.11
C LEU A 353 -11.88 5.30 8.62
N SER A 354 -10.90 4.66 7.99
CA SER A 354 -10.63 4.84 6.56
C SER A 354 -11.75 4.25 5.69
N PHE A 355 -12.31 3.09 6.08
CA PHE A 355 -13.47 2.48 5.41
C PHE A 355 -14.70 3.36 5.51
N ILE A 356 -14.96 3.95 6.68
CA ILE A 356 -16.05 4.90 6.89
C ILE A 356 -15.86 6.14 6.01
N SER A 357 -14.62 6.63 5.91
CA SER A 357 -14.30 7.80 5.09
C SER A 357 -14.55 7.52 3.60
N ILE A 358 -14.13 6.35 3.10
CA ILE A 358 -14.38 5.92 1.72
C ILE A 358 -15.88 5.72 1.47
N ALA A 359 -16.58 5.04 2.36
CA ALA A 359 -18.02 4.80 2.24
C ALA A 359 -18.82 6.10 2.25
N ALA A 360 -18.43 7.08 3.06
CA ALA A 360 -19.04 8.41 3.07
C ALA A 360 -18.80 9.15 1.75
N LEU A 361 -17.59 9.08 1.18
CA LEU A 361 -17.31 9.64 -0.14
C LEU A 361 -18.12 8.95 -1.24
N ALA A 362 -18.33 7.64 -1.14
CA ALA A 362 -19.11 6.85 -2.11
C ALA A 362 -20.62 7.19 -2.12
N GLN A 363 -21.11 7.95 -1.12
CA GLN A 363 -22.48 8.49 -1.13
C GLN A 363 -22.65 9.69 -2.09
N VAL A 364 -21.55 10.37 -2.43
CA VAL A 364 -21.56 11.60 -3.23
C VAL A 364 -20.73 11.52 -4.50
N LEU A 365 -19.82 10.55 -4.60
CA LEU A 365 -18.99 10.27 -5.76
C LEU A 365 -19.24 8.83 -6.26
N PRO A 366 -19.00 8.54 -7.55
CA PRO A 366 -18.95 7.17 -8.03
C PRO A 366 -17.93 6.35 -7.22
N PHE A 367 -18.21 5.06 -7.04
CA PHE A 367 -17.46 4.19 -6.13
C PHE A 367 -15.94 4.19 -6.39
N ALA A 368 -15.50 4.04 -7.63
CA ALA A 368 -14.08 3.98 -7.95
C ALA A 368 -13.31 5.27 -7.58
N PRO A 369 -13.74 6.47 -8.02
CA PRO A 369 -13.16 7.74 -7.55
C PRO A 369 -13.23 7.92 -6.03
N ALA A 370 -14.34 7.53 -5.39
CA ALA A 370 -14.49 7.61 -3.94
C ALA A 370 -13.47 6.75 -3.20
N MET A 371 -13.23 5.53 -3.67
CA MET A 371 -12.23 4.62 -3.12
C MET A 371 -10.82 5.16 -3.32
N LYS A 372 -10.46 5.59 -4.55
CA LYS A 372 -9.14 6.17 -4.83
C LYS A 372 -8.86 7.40 -3.96
N LEU A 373 -9.77 8.38 -3.94
CA LEU A 373 -9.59 9.59 -3.13
C LEU A 373 -9.59 9.29 -1.63
N GLY A 374 -10.49 8.41 -1.18
CA GLY A 374 -10.59 8.04 0.23
C GLY A 374 -9.36 7.28 0.74
N MET A 375 -8.77 6.39 -0.06
CA MET A 375 -7.51 5.69 0.27
C MET A 375 -6.36 6.68 0.43
N PHE A 376 -6.25 7.68 -0.45
CA PHE A 376 -5.12 8.63 -0.43
C PHE A 376 -5.37 9.90 0.41
N ALA A 377 -6.55 10.08 0.99
CA ALA A 377 -6.89 11.29 1.74
C ALA A 377 -5.92 11.57 2.91
N GLY A 378 -5.44 10.55 3.61
CA GLY A 378 -4.41 10.69 4.65
C GLY A 378 -3.14 11.37 4.14
N ALA A 379 -2.59 10.86 3.03
CA ALA A 379 -1.40 11.39 2.38
C ALA A 379 -1.64 12.78 1.75
N LEU A 380 -2.77 12.98 1.07
CA LEU A 380 -3.14 14.27 0.44
C LEU A 380 -3.29 15.39 1.48
N LEU A 381 -3.82 15.07 2.67
CA LEU A 381 -4.07 16.04 3.73
C LEU A 381 -2.84 16.34 4.60
N LEU A 382 -1.88 15.42 4.69
CA LEU A 382 -0.76 15.52 5.63
C LEU A 382 0.05 16.83 5.52
N PRO A 383 0.51 17.28 4.34
CA PRO A 383 1.30 18.52 4.25
C PRO A 383 0.52 19.76 4.69
N GLY A 384 -0.76 19.85 4.30
CA GLY A 384 -1.65 20.93 4.71
C GLY A 384 -1.98 20.90 6.20
N ALA A 385 -2.16 19.70 6.77
CA ALA A 385 -2.37 19.50 8.20
C ALA A 385 -1.13 19.91 9.02
N VAL A 386 0.08 19.59 8.54
CA VAL A 386 1.34 20.05 9.17
C VAL A 386 1.41 21.58 9.17
N TRP A 387 1.10 22.23 8.05
CA TRP A 387 1.07 23.70 7.95
C TRP A 387 0.10 24.31 8.97
N LEU A 388 -1.17 23.91 8.91
CA LEU A 388 -2.22 24.48 9.75
C LEU A 388 -2.01 24.17 11.23
N GLY A 389 -1.59 22.94 11.56
CA GLY A 389 -1.25 22.55 12.92
C GLY A 389 -0.08 23.35 13.49
N SER A 390 1.00 23.51 12.71
CA SER A 390 2.16 24.32 13.08
C SER A 390 1.78 25.79 13.35
N VAL A 391 1.05 26.43 12.43
CA VAL A 391 0.71 27.85 12.52
C VAL A 391 -0.36 28.13 13.59
N TYR A 392 -1.40 27.29 13.68
CA TYR A 392 -2.58 27.58 14.49
C TYR A 392 -2.63 26.84 15.84
N LEU A 393 -2.19 25.58 15.90
CA LEU A 393 -2.16 24.82 17.16
C LEU A 393 -0.91 25.17 17.96
N LEU A 394 0.26 25.03 17.33
CA LEU A 394 1.55 25.25 17.96
C LEU A 394 1.94 26.73 18.05
N ARG A 395 1.43 27.58 17.13
CA ARG A 395 1.79 29.01 17.01
C ARG A 395 3.22 29.22 16.52
N LEU A 396 3.71 28.31 15.68
CA LEU A 396 4.99 28.48 15.00
C LEU A 396 4.90 29.64 13.99
N PRO A 397 5.97 30.43 13.82
CA PRO A 397 6.05 31.40 12.73
C PRO A 397 5.89 30.68 11.38
N ARG A 398 5.19 31.31 10.43
CA ARG A 398 5.01 30.76 9.07
C ARG A 398 6.34 30.41 8.38
N ALA A 399 7.37 31.22 8.61
CA ALA A 399 8.74 30.98 8.12
C ALA A 399 9.39 29.70 8.67
N VAL A 400 8.95 29.22 9.84
CA VAL A 400 9.38 27.94 10.43
C VAL A 400 8.45 26.82 9.97
N ALA A 401 7.14 27.06 9.96
CA ALA A 401 6.12 26.06 9.62
C ALA A 401 6.29 25.49 8.20
N ILE A 402 6.73 26.30 7.23
CA ILE A 402 6.90 25.86 5.83
C ILE A 402 7.90 24.71 5.70
N TRP A 403 8.96 24.69 6.52
CA TRP A 403 9.95 23.62 6.51
C TRP A 403 9.36 22.28 6.95
N GLY A 404 8.40 22.31 7.88
CA GLY A 404 7.65 21.10 8.25
C GLY A 404 6.84 20.53 7.09
N VAL A 405 6.25 21.40 6.25
CA VAL A 405 5.53 21.00 5.04
C VAL A 405 6.48 20.32 4.07
N LEU A 406 7.65 20.92 3.81
CA LEU A 406 8.68 20.33 2.94
C LEU A 406 9.15 18.96 3.46
N ALA A 407 9.43 18.84 4.76
CA ALA A 407 9.80 17.55 5.35
C ALA A 407 8.69 16.50 5.23
N SER A 408 7.42 16.88 5.40
CA SER A 408 6.29 15.95 5.21
C SER A 408 6.11 15.51 3.76
N LEU A 409 6.40 16.38 2.77
CA LEU A 409 6.40 16.02 1.36
C LEU A 409 7.54 15.05 1.05
N THR A 410 8.75 15.34 1.53
CA THR A 410 9.90 14.44 1.41
C THR A 410 9.65 13.09 2.09
N PHE A 411 8.94 13.07 3.22
CA PHE A 411 8.50 11.83 3.87
C PHE A 411 7.50 11.05 2.98
N LEU A 412 6.48 11.70 2.43
CA LEU A 412 5.49 11.00 1.59
C LEU A 412 6.10 10.46 0.28
N LEU A 413 7.05 11.20 -0.29
CA LEU A 413 7.62 10.92 -1.61
C LEU A 413 8.84 9.98 -1.59
N HIS A 414 9.35 9.56 -0.42
CA HIS A 414 10.42 8.58 -0.41
C HIS A 414 9.89 7.20 -0.81
N GLU A 415 10.72 6.43 -1.51
CA GLU A 415 10.32 5.13 -2.09
C GLU A 415 10.88 3.93 -1.33
N GLN A 416 11.63 4.16 -0.25
CA GLN A 416 12.09 3.09 0.63
C GLN A 416 10.93 2.51 1.47
N ASN A 417 10.99 1.21 1.80
CA ASN A 417 9.96 0.48 2.55
C ASN A 417 8.59 0.61 1.88
N SER A 418 8.49 0.11 0.65
CA SER A 418 7.35 0.29 -0.26
C SER A 418 6.03 -0.26 0.28
N ILE A 419 6.03 -1.19 1.25
CA ILE A 419 4.81 -1.74 1.84
C ILE A 419 4.53 -1.11 3.22
N TRP A 420 5.52 -1.06 4.12
CA TRP A 420 5.30 -0.67 5.53
C TRP A 420 5.83 0.72 5.92
N GLY A 421 6.18 1.56 4.94
CA GLY A 421 6.85 2.85 5.11
C GLY A 421 5.94 4.03 5.47
N GLY A 422 4.61 3.90 5.38
CA GLY A 422 3.67 5.01 5.61
C GLY A 422 3.75 6.15 4.58
N ASN A 423 4.46 5.90 3.47
CA ASN A 423 4.66 6.80 2.34
C ASN A 423 3.63 6.53 1.22
N LEU A 424 3.80 7.17 0.06
CA LEU A 424 2.91 6.95 -1.09
C LEU A 424 2.94 5.51 -1.60
N LEU A 425 4.12 4.88 -1.70
CA LEU A 425 4.22 3.48 -2.14
C LEU A 425 3.46 2.54 -1.19
N SER A 426 3.55 2.77 0.13
CA SER A 426 2.80 1.99 1.13
C SER A 426 1.30 2.14 0.95
N THR A 427 0.85 3.37 0.68
CA THR A 427 -0.58 3.63 0.42
C THR A 427 -1.03 2.96 -0.89
N LEU A 428 -0.18 2.96 -1.93
CA LEU A 428 -0.40 2.23 -3.19
C LEU A 428 -0.39 0.70 -3.00
N ALA A 429 0.40 0.20 -2.05
CA ALA A 429 0.38 -1.22 -1.67
C ALA A 429 -0.90 -1.62 -0.90
N GLY A 430 -1.72 -0.66 -0.45
CA GLY A 430 -2.98 -0.88 0.26
C GLY A 430 -2.99 -0.45 1.73
N GLU A 431 -1.89 0.10 2.26
CA GLU A 431 -1.76 0.50 3.67
C GLU A 431 -2.39 1.88 3.98
N PHE A 432 -3.58 2.15 3.44
CA PHE A 432 -4.22 3.45 3.57
C PHE A 432 -4.71 3.74 5.00
N ALA A 433 -5.11 2.73 5.78
CA ALA A 433 -5.44 2.91 7.20
C ALA A 433 -4.24 3.45 8.00
N TYR A 434 -3.04 2.98 7.67
CA TYR A 434 -1.80 3.45 8.29
C TYR A 434 -1.50 4.91 7.92
N SER A 435 -1.73 5.31 6.67
CA SER A 435 -1.63 6.72 6.21
C SER A 435 -2.53 7.67 7.02
N TYR A 436 -3.77 7.26 7.33
CA TYR A 436 -4.66 8.00 8.23
C TYR A 436 -4.12 8.06 9.67
N GLY A 437 -3.58 6.94 10.16
CA GLY A 437 -2.93 6.87 11.47
C GLY A 437 -1.78 7.87 11.61
N MET A 438 -0.93 7.98 10.60
CA MET A 438 0.19 8.95 10.56
C MET A 438 -0.31 10.41 10.63
N LEU A 439 -1.29 10.75 9.79
CA LEU A 439 -1.92 12.08 9.78
C LEU A 439 -2.51 12.45 11.14
N LEU A 440 -3.33 11.55 11.70
CA LEU A 440 -4.05 11.82 12.93
C LEU A 440 -3.12 11.82 14.14
N SER A 441 -2.14 10.92 14.22
CA SER A 441 -1.12 10.91 15.28
C SER A 441 -0.36 12.24 15.34
N MET A 442 0.07 12.76 14.19
CA MET A 442 0.71 14.08 14.11
C MET A 442 -0.20 15.20 14.64
N LEU A 443 -1.46 15.23 14.22
CA LEU A 443 -2.43 16.22 14.70
C LEU A 443 -2.74 16.08 16.19
N THR A 444 -2.85 14.84 16.69
CA THR A 444 -3.08 14.53 18.10
C THR A 444 -1.94 15.04 18.97
N LEU A 445 -0.69 14.77 18.58
CA LEU A 445 0.49 15.26 19.30
C LEU A 445 0.58 16.79 19.30
N MET A 446 0.20 17.46 18.21
CA MET A 446 0.10 18.93 18.18
C MET A 446 -1.02 19.46 19.09
N ALA A 447 -2.17 18.77 19.12
CA ALA A 447 -3.29 19.12 19.98
C ALA A 447 -2.95 18.92 21.47
N TRP A 448 -2.23 17.87 21.83
CA TRP A 448 -1.73 17.64 23.18
C TRP A 448 -0.75 18.71 23.64
N GLN A 449 0.25 19.04 22.80
CA GLN A 449 1.18 20.14 23.08
C GLN A 449 0.44 21.46 23.34
N ARG A 450 -0.59 21.77 22.56
CA ARG A 450 -1.44 22.95 22.78
C ARG A 450 -2.25 22.84 24.07
N SER A 451 -2.84 21.69 24.34
CA SER A 451 -3.74 21.46 25.47
C SER A 451 -2.99 21.57 26.79
N VAL A 452 -1.81 20.96 26.89
CA VAL A 452 -0.91 21.08 28.04
C VAL A 452 -0.43 22.53 28.22
N ARG A 453 -0.11 23.24 27.12
CA ARG A 453 0.30 24.65 27.15
C ARG A 453 -0.82 25.62 27.53
N THR A 454 -2.10 25.27 27.36
CA THR A 454 -3.20 26.22 27.58
C THR A 454 -4.15 25.81 28.70
N GLY A 455 -4.08 24.56 29.17
CA GLY A 455 -5.05 23.95 30.08
C GLY A 455 -6.46 23.83 29.49
N ARG A 456 -6.63 24.09 28.18
CA ARG A 456 -7.93 24.20 27.50
C ARG A 456 -7.97 23.32 26.26
N HIS A 457 -9.17 22.97 25.83
CA HIS A 457 -9.43 22.16 24.62
C HIS A 457 -8.75 20.78 24.62
N TRP A 458 -8.48 20.20 25.80
CA TRP A 458 -7.96 18.83 25.90
C TRP A 458 -8.94 17.79 25.31
N TRP A 459 -10.23 18.11 25.24
CA TRP A 459 -11.24 17.30 24.54
C TRP A 459 -10.95 17.16 23.04
N LEU A 460 -10.29 18.15 22.42
CA LEU A 460 -9.87 18.06 21.01
C LEU A 460 -8.73 17.07 20.85
N ALA A 461 -7.77 17.06 21.79
CA ALA A 461 -6.71 16.07 21.80
C ALA A 461 -7.29 14.66 22.00
N ALA A 462 -8.25 14.50 22.92
CA ALA A 462 -8.96 13.24 23.14
C ALA A 462 -9.73 12.75 21.90
N LEU A 463 -10.46 13.64 21.20
CA LEU A 463 -11.16 13.29 19.97
C LEU A 463 -10.20 12.87 18.86
N LEU A 464 -9.10 13.59 18.69
CA LEU A 464 -8.08 13.27 17.69
C LEU A 464 -7.36 11.96 18.03
N GLU A 465 -7.11 11.69 19.31
CA GLU A 465 -6.52 10.43 19.78
C GLU A 465 -7.45 9.24 19.55
N ALA A 466 -8.76 9.41 19.84
CA ALA A 466 -9.76 8.42 19.48
C ALA A 466 -9.76 8.17 17.98
N ALA A 467 -9.71 9.21 17.15
CA ALA A 467 -9.60 9.06 15.70
C ALA A 467 -8.28 8.36 15.29
N THR A 468 -7.15 8.65 15.95
CA THR A 468 -5.88 7.94 15.74
C THR A 468 -6.03 6.44 16.00
N GLY A 469 -6.63 6.05 17.13
CA GLY A 469 -6.87 4.65 17.46
C GLY A 469 -7.82 3.94 16.49
N PHE A 470 -8.84 4.66 16.02
CA PHE A 470 -9.80 4.16 15.04
C PHE A 470 -9.22 4.05 13.62
N SER A 471 -8.03 4.61 13.38
CA SER A 471 -7.27 4.51 12.13
C SER A 471 -6.11 3.53 12.19
N HIS A 472 -5.34 3.48 13.28
CA HIS A 472 -4.22 2.56 13.38
C HIS A 472 -3.67 2.38 14.82
N GLY A 473 -3.45 1.14 15.23
CA GLY A 473 -2.97 0.77 16.56
C GLY A 473 -1.55 1.27 16.87
N PHE A 474 -0.60 1.11 15.95
CA PHE A 474 0.77 1.62 16.13
C PHE A 474 0.82 3.14 16.31
N ALA A 475 -0.04 3.86 15.58
CA ALA A 475 -0.16 5.30 15.69
C ALA A 475 -0.66 5.72 17.08
N LEU A 476 -1.63 4.98 17.63
CA LEU A 476 -2.16 5.19 18.98
C LEU A 476 -1.10 4.93 20.05
N LEU A 477 -0.33 3.85 19.94
CA LEU A 477 0.75 3.52 20.88
C LEU A 477 1.78 4.65 20.94
N ILE A 478 2.31 5.09 19.79
CA ILE A 478 3.28 6.20 19.74
C ILE A 478 2.67 7.48 20.30
N THR A 479 1.42 7.79 19.93
CA THR A 479 0.73 9.00 20.39
C THR A 479 0.60 9.02 21.91
N GLY A 480 0.04 7.96 22.49
CA GLY A 480 -0.21 7.84 23.92
C GLY A 480 1.07 7.95 24.73
N PHE A 481 2.07 7.11 24.42
CA PHE A 481 3.33 7.08 25.16
C PHE A 481 4.18 8.34 24.97
N ALA A 482 4.12 9.02 23.81
CA ALA A 482 4.87 10.26 23.61
C ALA A 482 4.40 11.39 24.57
N THR A 483 3.11 11.40 24.94
CA THR A 483 2.59 12.42 25.88
C THR A 483 3.06 12.23 27.33
N ALA A 484 3.57 11.05 27.70
CA ALA A 484 4.14 10.80 29.02
C ALA A 484 5.31 11.75 29.33
N ALA A 485 5.98 12.28 28.29
CA ALA A 485 6.98 13.33 28.42
C ALA A 485 6.46 14.53 29.24
N PHE A 486 5.18 14.91 29.13
CA PHE A 486 4.64 16.04 29.89
C PHE A 486 4.56 15.81 31.40
N LEU A 487 4.62 14.56 31.88
CA LEU A 487 4.62 14.26 33.31
C LEU A 487 5.92 14.69 33.98
N LEU A 488 7.02 14.78 33.25
CA LEU A 488 8.32 15.18 33.80
C LEU A 488 8.48 16.70 33.99
N ASP A 489 7.42 17.49 33.76
CA ASP A 489 7.35 18.88 34.17
C ASP A 489 7.01 18.95 35.67
N ARG A 490 8.03 18.98 36.53
CA ARG A 490 7.91 18.95 37.99
C ARG A 490 6.92 20.00 38.52
N ARG A 491 6.91 21.20 37.95
CA ARG A 491 6.05 22.30 38.43
C ARG A 491 4.57 22.05 38.14
N ASN A 492 4.29 21.36 37.03
CA ASN A 492 2.92 21.12 36.56
C ASN A 492 2.51 19.64 36.61
N PHE A 493 3.28 18.77 37.28
CA PHE A 493 3.08 17.32 37.32
C PHE A 493 1.60 16.94 37.50
N TRP A 494 0.99 17.36 38.60
CA TRP A 494 -0.39 17.01 38.93
C TRP A 494 -1.42 17.55 37.94
N ARG A 495 -1.18 18.75 37.40
CA ARG A 495 -2.04 19.34 36.36
C ARG A 495 -1.95 18.53 35.08
N ASN A 496 -0.74 18.20 34.65
CA ASN A 496 -0.49 17.45 33.42
C ASN A 496 -1.03 16.02 33.56
N LEU A 497 -0.77 15.35 34.69
CA LEU A 497 -1.34 14.04 35.01
C LEU A 497 -2.87 14.05 34.94
N ARG A 498 -3.52 15.03 35.57
CA ARG A 498 -4.98 15.16 35.50
C ARG A 498 -5.48 15.38 34.06
N LEU A 499 -4.83 16.26 33.30
CA LEU A 499 -5.23 16.55 31.92
C LEU A 499 -5.06 15.33 31.01
N LEU A 500 -3.94 14.62 31.13
CA LEU A 500 -3.66 13.39 30.40
C LEU A 500 -4.65 12.29 30.81
N ALA A 501 -4.87 12.07 32.10
CA ALA A 501 -5.84 11.07 32.58
C ALA A 501 -7.26 11.34 32.06
N LEU A 502 -7.72 12.60 32.09
CA LEU A 502 -9.03 12.98 31.56
C LEU A 502 -9.11 12.83 30.04
N GLY A 503 -8.09 13.26 29.29
CA GLY A 503 -8.12 13.21 27.83
C GLY A 503 -7.91 11.80 27.27
N HIS A 504 -6.91 11.05 27.76
CA HIS A 504 -6.73 9.63 27.39
C HIS A 504 -7.93 8.80 27.84
N GLY A 505 -8.47 9.06 29.05
CA GLY A 505 -9.68 8.40 29.53
C GLY A 505 -10.86 8.66 28.59
N LEU A 506 -11.10 9.92 28.20
CA LEU A 506 -12.15 10.26 27.24
C LEU A 506 -11.91 9.58 25.87
N ALA A 507 -10.67 9.55 25.37
CA ALA A 507 -10.34 8.87 24.11
C ALA A 507 -10.60 7.36 24.17
N PHE A 508 -10.18 6.72 25.27
CA PHE A 508 -10.40 5.30 25.54
C PHE A 508 -11.89 4.95 25.58
N PHE A 509 -12.72 5.77 26.25
CA PHE A 509 -14.16 5.56 26.29
C PHE A 509 -14.84 5.89 24.96
N LEU A 510 -14.39 6.89 24.19
CA LEU A 510 -14.89 7.13 22.83
C LEU A 510 -14.67 5.92 21.93
N LEU A 511 -13.52 5.25 22.06
CA LEU A 511 -13.17 4.04 21.32
C LEU A 511 -13.83 2.75 21.85
N ALA A 512 -14.46 2.78 23.02
CA ALA A 512 -14.84 1.58 23.77
C ALA A 512 -15.73 0.60 22.98
N GLY A 513 -16.68 1.10 22.18
CA GLY A 513 -17.58 0.26 21.37
C GLY A 513 -16.88 -0.61 20.33
N TRP A 514 -15.66 -0.25 19.92
CA TRP A 514 -14.82 -1.05 19.03
C TRP A 514 -13.62 -1.67 19.76
N LEU A 515 -12.91 -0.88 20.57
CA LEU A 515 -11.65 -1.30 21.20
C LEU A 515 -11.85 -2.39 22.27
N TRP A 516 -12.88 -2.28 23.12
CA TRP A 516 -13.09 -3.26 24.20
C TRP A 516 -13.43 -4.67 23.69
N PRO A 517 -14.38 -4.85 22.75
CA PRO A 517 -14.61 -6.18 22.19
C PRO A 517 -13.38 -6.69 21.43
N MET A 518 -12.64 -5.84 20.71
CA MET A 518 -11.37 -6.24 20.08
C MET A 518 -10.38 -6.79 21.11
N LEU A 519 -10.16 -6.08 22.24
CA LEU A 519 -9.26 -6.54 23.31
C LEU A 519 -9.74 -7.85 23.96
N GLN A 520 -11.06 -7.98 24.18
CA GLN A 520 -11.65 -9.20 24.73
C GLN A 520 -11.34 -10.42 23.85
N MET A 521 -11.41 -10.27 22.52
CA MET A 521 -11.39 -11.38 21.57
C MET A 521 -10.08 -11.48 20.78
N HIS A 522 -9.06 -10.70 21.14
CA HIS A 522 -7.78 -10.64 20.41
C HIS A 522 -7.07 -12.00 20.26
N SER A 523 -7.35 -12.96 21.16
CA SER A 523 -6.81 -14.32 21.09
C SER A 523 -7.27 -15.12 19.87
N LEU A 524 -8.25 -14.61 19.10
CA LEU A 524 -8.73 -15.21 17.86
C LEU A 524 -7.96 -14.73 16.61
N THR A 525 -7.06 -13.75 16.77
CA THR A 525 -6.17 -13.32 15.69
C THR A 525 -4.88 -14.13 15.67
N ILE A 526 -4.29 -14.26 14.48
CA ILE A 526 -2.97 -14.85 14.27
C ILE A 526 -1.94 -13.71 14.38
N PRO A 527 -1.02 -13.75 15.35
CA PRO A 527 -0.04 -12.67 15.49
C PRO A 527 0.92 -12.58 14.30
N ASN A 528 1.15 -11.36 13.84
CA ASN A 528 2.19 -11.04 12.86
C ASN A 528 3.44 -10.55 13.58
N ASP A 529 4.37 -11.47 13.83
CA ASP A 529 5.65 -11.24 14.50
C ASP A 529 6.82 -11.14 13.51
N ALA A 530 6.53 -10.69 12.28
CA ALA A 530 7.54 -10.36 11.28
C ALA A 530 8.57 -9.38 11.84
N LEU A 531 9.85 -9.75 11.69
CA LEU A 531 10.99 -8.95 12.09
C LEU A 531 11.69 -8.40 10.86
N PHE A 532 11.83 -7.08 10.84
CA PHE A 532 12.69 -6.42 9.89
C PHE A 532 14.08 -6.24 10.53
N GLU A 533 15.06 -6.94 9.99
CA GLU A 533 16.45 -6.81 10.40
C GLU A 533 17.11 -5.66 9.63
N ILE A 534 17.87 -4.84 10.35
CA ILE A 534 18.66 -3.76 9.73
C ILE A 534 20.01 -4.35 9.34
N THR A 535 20.27 -4.44 8.05
CA THR A 535 21.54 -4.97 7.55
C THR A 535 22.57 -3.87 7.28
N ARG A 536 22.11 -2.64 7.01
CA ARG A 536 22.96 -1.48 6.70
C ARG A 536 22.31 -0.18 7.15
N TRP A 537 23.12 0.82 7.50
CA TRP A 537 22.60 2.08 8.06
C TRP A 537 21.73 2.88 7.07
N GLN A 538 21.93 2.70 5.76
CA GLN A 538 21.10 3.36 4.74
C GLN A 538 19.63 2.93 4.83
N GLU A 539 19.35 1.77 5.43
CA GLU A 539 17.98 1.31 5.67
C GLU A 539 17.26 2.16 6.74
N LEU A 540 18.00 2.89 7.56
CA LEU A 540 17.47 3.75 8.61
C LEU A 540 17.11 5.16 8.12
N LEU A 541 17.69 5.60 7.00
CA LEU A 541 17.57 6.98 6.52
C LEU A 541 17.38 7.03 5.00
N PRO A 542 16.12 7.15 4.53
CA PRO A 542 15.81 7.32 3.12
C PRO A 542 16.58 8.49 2.50
N GLN A 543 17.12 8.30 1.30
CA GLN A 543 17.91 9.31 0.59
C GLN A 543 17.23 10.69 0.49
N PRO A 544 15.90 10.78 0.22
CA PRO A 544 15.22 12.08 0.21
C PRO A 544 15.29 12.82 1.55
N LEU A 545 15.29 12.10 2.67
CA LEU A 545 15.29 12.66 4.03
C LEU A 545 16.69 13.03 4.55
N GLN A 546 17.77 12.60 3.88
CA GLN A 546 19.15 12.89 4.30
C GLN A 546 19.44 14.40 4.43
N PRO A 547 19.07 15.27 3.47
CA PRO A 547 19.30 16.70 3.62
C PRO A 547 18.49 17.31 4.77
N VAL A 548 17.30 16.79 5.06
CA VAL A 548 16.46 17.25 6.19
C VAL A 548 17.15 16.95 7.51
N LEU A 549 17.66 15.72 7.69
CA LEU A 549 18.42 15.35 8.87
C LEU A 549 19.71 16.18 9.00
N ALA A 550 20.49 16.28 7.92
CA ALA A 550 21.75 17.02 7.91
C ALA A 550 21.53 18.50 8.28
N ALA A 551 20.51 19.14 7.71
CA ALA A 551 20.14 20.52 8.03
C ALA A 551 19.70 20.68 9.49
N GLY A 552 18.90 19.75 10.02
CA GLY A 552 18.48 19.76 11.42
C GLY A 552 19.62 19.59 12.41
N VAL A 553 20.54 18.66 12.15
CA VAL A 553 21.74 18.43 12.97
C VAL A 553 22.67 19.64 12.92
N ALA A 554 22.97 20.15 11.72
CA ALA A 554 23.79 21.34 11.55
C ALA A 554 23.17 22.56 12.24
N ALA A 555 21.86 22.74 12.15
CA ALA A 555 21.16 23.81 12.83
C ALA A 555 21.20 23.69 14.35
N THR A 556 21.06 22.46 14.88
CA THR A 556 21.18 22.19 16.30
C THR A 556 22.57 22.55 16.82
N LEU A 557 23.62 22.10 16.13
CA LEU A 557 25.01 22.40 16.46
C LEU A 557 25.29 23.90 16.42
N LEU A 558 24.86 24.59 15.37
CA LEU A 558 25.07 26.03 15.23
C LEU A 558 24.32 26.82 16.30
N LEU A 559 23.06 26.47 16.60
CA LEU A 559 22.29 27.10 17.67
C LEU A 559 22.95 26.88 19.05
N PHE A 560 23.55 25.71 19.28
CA PHE A 560 24.32 25.41 20.48
C PHE A 560 25.61 26.24 20.57
N ILE A 561 26.39 26.35 19.49
CA ILE A 561 27.59 27.19 19.43
C ILE A 561 27.24 28.67 19.69
N LEU A 562 26.15 29.16 19.10
CA LEU A 562 25.62 30.52 19.34
C LEU A 562 25.17 30.73 20.79
N GLN A 563 24.81 29.66 21.52
CA GLN A 563 24.51 29.73 22.95
C GLN A 563 25.78 29.71 23.81
N LEU A 564 26.88 29.08 23.40
CA LEU A 564 28.12 28.99 24.19
C LEU A 564 28.98 30.26 24.11
N THR A 565 28.98 30.94 22.97
CA THR A 565 29.86 32.07 22.67
C THR A 565 29.44 33.36 23.39
N GLN A 566 30.13 33.72 24.48
CA GLN A 566 29.81 34.91 25.30
C GLN A 566 29.79 36.23 24.52
N ALA A 567 30.68 36.41 23.53
CA ALA A 567 30.72 37.59 22.67
C ALA A 567 29.47 37.76 21.77
N LEU A 568 28.76 36.66 21.46
CA LEU A 568 27.53 36.66 20.64
C LEU A 568 26.26 36.62 21.50
N ARG A 569 26.37 36.35 22.81
CA ARG A 569 25.25 36.43 23.77
C ARG A 569 24.74 37.87 23.97
N GLY A 570 25.62 38.86 23.79
CA GLY A 570 25.35 40.29 24.03
C GLY A 570 24.57 41.03 22.93
N LEU A 571 24.20 40.36 21.82
CA LEU A 571 23.51 41.00 20.68
C LEU A 571 21.96 41.05 20.79
N GLU A 572 21.34 40.60 21.89
CA GLU A 572 19.89 40.64 22.23
C GLU A 572 18.86 40.13 21.17
N PRO A 573 17.56 39.95 21.55
CA PRO A 573 17.04 38.90 22.44
C PRO A 573 16.75 37.61 21.66
N VAL A 574 16.76 36.46 22.36
CA VAL A 574 16.19 35.23 21.78
C VAL A 574 14.70 35.47 21.55
N LEU A 575 14.29 35.53 20.28
CA LEU A 575 12.90 35.71 19.91
C LEU A 575 12.07 34.61 20.61
N PRO A 576 11.06 34.95 21.44
CA PRO A 576 10.24 33.95 22.11
C PRO A 576 9.64 32.90 21.16
N ALA A 577 9.43 33.30 19.90
CA ALA A 577 8.97 32.43 18.83
C ALA A 577 9.99 31.34 18.41
N VAL A 578 11.29 31.65 18.43
CA VAL A 578 12.37 30.68 18.13
C VAL A 578 12.45 29.66 19.25
N ASP A 579 12.48 30.09 20.51
CA ASP A 579 12.48 29.19 21.66
C ASP A 579 11.24 28.31 21.71
N CYS A 580 10.06 28.86 21.41
CA CYS A 580 8.83 28.09 21.29
C CYS A 580 8.95 27.02 20.20
N SER A 581 9.57 27.35 19.06
CA SER A 581 9.77 26.41 17.94
C SER A 581 10.70 25.26 18.32
N LEU A 582 11.83 25.56 18.96
CA LEU A 582 12.81 24.56 19.39
C LEU A 582 12.23 23.59 20.43
N ARG A 583 11.35 24.08 21.32
CA ARG A 583 10.62 23.27 22.30
C ARG A 583 9.67 22.26 21.62
N HIS A 584 8.88 22.73 20.66
CA HIS A 584 8.00 21.85 19.87
C HIS A 584 8.81 20.82 19.07
N ALA A 585 9.95 21.21 18.51
CA ALA A 585 10.86 20.30 17.83
C ALA A 585 11.45 19.25 18.79
N ALA A 586 11.87 19.65 19.99
CA ALA A 586 12.39 18.73 21.00
C ALA A 586 11.35 17.68 21.45
N PHE A 587 10.09 18.08 21.60
CA PHE A 587 9.00 17.12 21.86
C PHE A 587 8.84 16.11 20.72
N MET A 588 8.81 16.58 19.46
CA MET A 588 8.70 15.68 18.30
C MET A 588 9.92 14.78 18.13
N ALA A 589 11.13 15.26 18.45
CA ALA A 589 12.33 14.42 18.50
C ALA A 589 12.22 13.33 19.57
N GLY A 590 11.64 13.65 20.74
CA GLY A 590 11.33 12.66 21.77
C GLY A 590 10.32 11.60 21.31
N ALA A 591 9.29 12.00 20.56
CA ALA A 591 8.33 11.08 19.94
C ALA A 591 8.98 10.19 18.86
N ALA A 592 9.90 10.75 18.06
CA ALA A 592 10.69 10.00 17.08
C ALA A 592 11.61 8.98 17.77
N LEU A 593 12.27 9.38 18.87
CA LEU A 593 13.11 8.48 19.65
C LEU A 593 12.28 7.34 20.27
N LEU A 594 11.10 7.65 20.82
CA LEU A 594 10.16 6.64 21.32
C LEU A 594 9.76 5.65 20.21
N ALA A 595 9.53 6.13 18.99
CA ALA A 595 9.28 5.24 17.85
C ALA A 595 10.48 4.34 17.50
N GLY A 596 11.71 4.87 17.60
CA GLY A 596 12.93 4.07 17.48
C GLY A 596 13.04 2.99 18.57
N VAL A 597 12.66 3.31 19.81
CA VAL A 597 12.57 2.32 20.91
C VAL A 597 11.47 1.29 20.62
N GLY A 598 10.33 1.72 20.11
CA GLY A 598 9.24 0.83 19.70
C GLY A 598 9.68 -0.16 18.61
N PHE A 599 10.47 0.29 17.64
CA PHE A 599 11.09 -0.59 16.64
C PHE A 599 11.98 -1.66 17.30
N LEU A 600 12.76 -1.31 18.33
CA LEU A 600 13.57 -2.30 19.05
C LEU A 600 12.73 -3.23 19.93
N ALA A 601 11.60 -2.76 20.44
CA ALA A 601 10.70 -3.53 21.31
C ALA A 601 9.70 -4.43 20.56
N GLY A 602 9.45 -4.18 19.27
CA GLY A 602 8.35 -4.79 18.51
C GLY A 602 8.30 -6.32 18.60
N GLY A 603 9.45 -6.98 18.41
CA GLY A 603 9.55 -8.43 18.53
C GLY A 603 9.21 -8.96 19.92
N SER A 604 9.57 -8.25 20.99
CA SER A 604 9.32 -8.64 22.38
C SER A 604 7.84 -8.51 22.78
N ILE A 605 7.10 -7.60 22.14
CA ILE A 605 5.67 -7.39 22.40
C ILE A 605 4.76 -8.07 21.35
N GLY A 606 5.35 -8.87 20.44
CA GLY A 606 4.60 -9.68 19.47
C GLY A 606 3.99 -8.90 18.31
N VAL A 607 4.61 -7.78 17.89
CA VAL A 607 4.12 -6.97 16.77
C VAL A 607 5.24 -6.68 15.75
N ALA A 608 4.88 -6.45 14.50
CA ALA A 608 5.84 -6.09 13.45
C ALA A 608 6.63 -4.81 13.78
N ASN A 609 7.94 -4.95 14.00
CA ASN A 609 8.80 -3.85 14.46
C ASN A 609 8.87 -2.66 13.50
N ILE A 610 8.94 -2.95 12.19
CA ILE A 610 9.08 -1.96 11.13
C ILE A 610 7.95 -0.91 11.11
N ARG A 611 6.76 -1.27 11.62
CA ARG A 611 5.59 -0.37 11.71
C ARG A 611 5.78 0.79 12.69
N PHE A 612 6.80 0.76 13.55
CA PHE A 612 7.15 1.93 14.37
C PHE A 612 8.06 2.91 13.63
N PHE A 613 8.87 2.43 12.68
CA PHE A 613 9.96 3.20 12.10
C PHE A 613 9.53 4.42 11.26
N PRO A 614 8.41 4.39 10.50
CA PRO A 614 7.93 5.58 9.79
C PRO A 614 7.65 6.80 10.68
N PHE A 615 7.32 6.60 11.96
CA PHE A 615 7.18 7.70 12.91
C PHE A 615 8.52 8.36 13.26
N VAL A 616 9.63 7.62 13.18
CA VAL A 616 10.99 8.19 13.27
C VAL A 616 11.21 9.18 12.14
N TRP A 617 10.84 8.81 10.91
CA TRP A 617 10.98 9.66 9.73
C TRP A 617 10.07 10.88 9.77
N LEU A 618 8.78 10.68 10.07
CA LEU A 618 7.82 11.78 10.11
C LEU A 618 8.14 12.75 11.27
N PHE A 619 8.23 12.27 12.52
CA PHE A 619 8.43 13.15 13.67
C PHE A 619 9.87 13.67 13.77
N GLY A 620 10.86 12.85 13.41
CA GLY A 620 12.25 13.29 13.33
C GLY A 620 12.47 14.30 12.22
N GLY A 621 11.84 14.09 11.06
CA GLY A 621 11.83 15.03 9.94
C GLY A 621 11.20 16.38 10.32
N LEU A 622 10.03 16.37 10.98
CA LEU A 622 9.39 17.58 11.49
C LEU A 622 10.26 18.32 12.51
N ALA A 623 10.87 17.59 13.45
CA ALA A 623 11.76 18.16 14.45
C ALA A 623 12.96 18.85 13.77
N CYS A 624 13.67 18.14 12.90
CA CYS A 624 14.83 18.67 12.16
C CYS A 624 14.47 19.90 11.33
N ALA A 625 13.36 19.83 10.61
CA ALA A 625 12.90 20.93 9.76
C ALA A 625 12.49 22.18 10.54
N TRP A 626 11.84 22.03 11.71
CA TRP A 626 11.51 23.18 12.56
C TRP A 626 12.74 23.78 13.23
N VAL A 627 13.74 22.98 13.62
CA VAL A 627 15.02 23.50 14.14
C VAL A 627 15.75 24.30 13.06
N TRP A 628 15.79 23.77 11.83
CA TRP A 628 16.35 24.47 10.67
C TRP A 628 15.63 25.79 10.39
N GLY A 629 14.30 25.77 10.31
CA GLY A 629 13.51 26.99 10.13
C GLY A 629 13.69 28.01 11.26
N ALA A 630 13.83 27.54 12.50
CA ALA A 630 14.08 28.39 13.67
C ALA A 630 15.47 29.05 13.60
N LEU A 631 16.50 28.32 13.17
CA LEU A 631 17.82 28.89 12.88
C LEU A 631 17.73 29.96 11.79
N LEU A 632 17.09 29.65 10.66
CA LEU A 632 16.98 30.59 9.55
C LEU A 632 16.26 31.89 9.95
N LEU A 633 15.20 31.77 10.75
CA LEU A 633 14.51 32.91 11.31
C LEU A 633 15.41 33.72 12.25
N ARG A 634 16.15 33.05 13.14
CA ARG A 634 17.08 33.70 14.08
C ARG A 634 18.15 34.49 13.34
N LEU A 635 18.81 33.87 12.36
CA LEU A 635 19.85 34.53 11.55
C LEU A 635 19.28 35.69 10.73
N GLY A 636 18.10 35.52 10.15
CA GLY A 636 17.47 36.57 9.33
C GLY A 636 17.15 37.84 10.11
N VAL A 637 16.80 37.74 11.39
CA VAL A 637 16.52 38.92 12.23
C VAL A 637 17.80 39.69 12.58
N LEU A 638 18.96 39.03 12.56
CA LEU A 638 20.27 39.67 12.79
C LEU A 638 20.75 40.50 11.59
N LEU A 639 20.12 40.39 10.41
CA LEU A 639 20.57 41.02 9.18
C LEU A 639 19.94 42.43 8.95
N PRO A 640 20.72 43.39 8.39
CA PRO A 640 20.20 44.68 7.91
C PRO A 640 19.04 44.51 6.93
N ARG A 641 18.15 45.52 6.82
CA ARG A 641 16.93 45.44 5.98
C ARG A 641 17.20 45.04 4.52
N LEU A 642 18.24 45.59 3.90
CA LEU A 642 18.61 45.26 2.52
C LEU A 642 19.19 43.85 2.39
N ALA A 643 20.01 43.41 3.34
CA ALA A 643 20.56 42.05 3.39
C ALA A 643 19.50 40.98 3.70
N ARG A 644 18.41 41.34 4.39
CA ARG A 644 17.27 40.44 4.65
C ARG A 644 16.59 39.95 3.37
N GLY A 645 16.49 40.80 2.35
CA GLY A 645 15.94 40.39 1.05
C GLY A 645 16.75 39.24 0.43
N GLY A 646 18.07 39.37 0.43
CA GLY A 646 18.98 38.30 -0.02
C GLY A 646 18.86 37.02 0.80
N TRP A 647 18.75 37.14 2.12
CA TRP A 647 18.56 35.99 3.02
C TRP A 647 17.25 35.22 2.78
N HIS A 648 16.15 35.95 2.54
CA HIS A 648 14.88 35.32 2.17
C HIS A 648 14.98 34.57 0.85
N LEU A 649 15.66 35.13 -0.15
CA LEU A 649 15.90 34.44 -1.43
C LEU A 649 16.76 33.19 -1.26
N MET A 650 17.81 33.24 -0.43
CA MET A 650 18.61 32.05 -0.11
C MET A 650 17.80 30.98 0.63
N SER A 651 16.87 31.37 1.51
CA SER A 651 15.98 30.45 2.20
C SER A 651 15.00 29.77 1.23
N VAL A 652 14.45 30.54 0.27
CA VAL A 652 13.62 30.00 -0.82
C VAL A 652 14.43 29.06 -1.70
N ALA A 653 15.65 29.45 -2.08
CA ALA A 653 16.57 28.63 -2.86
C ALA A 653 16.84 27.28 -2.16
N ALA A 654 17.10 27.27 -0.85
CA ALA A 654 17.28 26.04 -0.08
C ALA A 654 16.01 25.16 -0.07
N GLY A 655 14.81 25.75 0.01
CA GLY A 655 13.55 25.03 -0.10
C GLY A 655 13.35 24.39 -1.48
N LEU A 656 13.65 25.13 -2.56
CA LEU A 656 13.60 24.60 -3.92
C LEU A 656 14.67 23.53 -4.17
N ALA A 657 15.86 23.68 -3.58
CA ALA A 657 16.92 22.67 -3.66
C ALA A 657 16.48 21.35 -3.02
N LEU A 658 15.84 21.41 -1.84
CA LEU A 658 15.29 20.22 -1.17
C LEU A 658 14.17 19.55 -2.00
N LEU A 659 13.27 20.35 -2.57
CA LEU A 659 12.23 19.83 -3.45
C LEU A 659 12.82 19.21 -4.73
N GLY A 660 13.82 19.86 -5.33
CA GLY A 660 14.54 19.35 -6.50
C GLY A 660 15.23 18.03 -6.21
N TRP A 661 15.95 17.96 -5.08
CA TRP A 661 16.55 16.72 -4.58
C TRP A 661 15.49 15.61 -4.39
N THR A 662 14.36 15.93 -3.77
CA THR A 662 13.28 14.96 -3.57
C THR A 662 12.72 14.47 -4.91
N CYS A 663 12.50 15.37 -5.88
CA CYS A 663 11.96 15.03 -7.20
C CYS A 663 12.86 14.11 -8.01
N LEU A 664 14.19 14.20 -7.85
CA LEU A 664 15.15 13.29 -8.49
C LEU A 664 15.03 11.85 -8.00
N GLN A 665 14.43 11.65 -6.82
CA GLN A 665 14.36 10.36 -6.13
C GLN A 665 12.98 9.71 -6.17
N VAL A 666 11.98 10.42 -6.73
CA VAL A 666 10.66 9.85 -7.04
C VAL A 666 10.81 9.14 -8.37
N LEU A 667 10.66 7.82 -8.42
CA LEU A 667 10.82 6.99 -9.60
C LEU A 667 9.61 6.07 -9.78
N ALA A 668 9.35 5.19 -8.81
CA ALA A 668 8.30 4.17 -8.87
C ALA A 668 6.89 4.68 -8.56
N ALA A 669 6.73 5.74 -7.77
CA ALA A 669 5.41 6.20 -7.32
C ALA A 669 4.46 6.61 -8.48
N PRO A 670 4.91 7.32 -9.52
CA PRO A 670 4.09 7.59 -10.72
C PRO A 670 3.64 6.31 -11.43
N ASP A 671 4.56 5.35 -11.63
CA ASP A 671 4.27 4.10 -12.34
C ASP A 671 3.28 3.23 -11.57
N TRP A 672 3.45 3.14 -10.25
CA TRP A 672 2.50 2.44 -9.38
C TRP A 672 1.15 3.17 -9.34
N GLY A 673 1.15 4.51 -9.32
CA GLY A 673 -0.08 5.31 -9.43
C GLY A 673 -0.84 5.00 -10.71
N LEU A 674 -0.15 5.01 -11.85
CA LEU A 674 -0.71 4.63 -13.16
C LEU A 674 -1.24 3.19 -13.14
N TRP A 675 -0.42 2.25 -12.67
CA TRP A 675 -0.79 0.84 -12.61
C TRP A 675 -2.05 0.65 -11.74
N ASN A 676 -2.09 1.22 -10.54
CA ASN A 676 -3.20 1.03 -9.62
C ASN A 676 -4.47 1.72 -10.09
N HIS A 677 -4.35 2.93 -10.63
CA HIS A 677 -5.51 3.78 -10.95
C HIS A 677 -6.02 3.67 -12.38
N SER A 678 -5.23 3.09 -13.31
CA SER A 678 -5.74 2.59 -14.59
C SER A 678 -6.78 1.48 -14.38
N GLY A 679 -6.69 0.79 -13.24
CA GLY A 679 -7.71 -0.12 -12.71
C GLY A 679 -7.76 -1.48 -13.39
N LEU A 680 -8.63 -2.35 -12.88
CA LEU A 680 -8.81 -3.74 -13.36
C LEU A 680 -9.15 -3.78 -14.85
N GLU A 681 -9.99 -2.86 -15.31
CA GLU A 681 -10.50 -2.79 -16.66
C GLU A 681 -9.40 -2.57 -17.71
N ALA A 682 -8.28 -1.98 -17.32
CA ALA A 682 -7.12 -1.73 -18.16
C ALA A 682 -6.10 -2.89 -18.14
N LYS A 683 -6.35 -3.96 -17.38
CA LYS A 683 -5.37 -5.04 -17.20
C LYS A 683 -5.46 -6.08 -18.32
N PRO A 684 -4.32 -6.50 -18.90
CA PRO A 684 -4.31 -7.33 -20.11
C PRO A 684 -5.18 -8.59 -20.02
N GLN A 685 -5.15 -9.27 -18.87
CA GLN A 685 -5.85 -10.55 -18.69
C GLN A 685 -7.21 -10.42 -18.00
N TRP A 686 -7.59 -9.24 -17.51
CA TRP A 686 -8.84 -9.06 -16.77
C TRP A 686 -10.06 -9.36 -17.65
N GLN A 687 -10.04 -8.92 -18.91
CA GLN A 687 -11.13 -9.17 -19.85
C GLN A 687 -11.29 -10.67 -20.13
N ARG A 688 -10.19 -11.44 -20.21
CA ARG A 688 -10.25 -12.89 -20.39
C ARG A 688 -10.83 -13.59 -19.17
N LEU A 689 -10.38 -13.23 -17.96
CA LEU A 689 -10.94 -13.74 -16.73
C LEU A 689 -12.46 -13.46 -16.61
N SER A 690 -12.89 -12.25 -16.98
CA SER A 690 -14.30 -11.83 -16.87
C SER A 690 -15.26 -12.65 -17.74
N GLN A 691 -14.77 -13.29 -18.80
CA GLN A 691 -15.57 -14.20 -19.64
C GLN A 691 -16.02 -15.45 -18.87
N LEU A 692 -15.32 -15.81 -17.79
CA LEU A 692 -15.67 -16.94 -16.92
C LEU A 692 -16.71 -16.58 -15.85
N PHE A 693 -16.96 -15.29 -15.60
CA PHE A 693 -17.85 -14.87 -14.51
C PHE A 693 -19.27 -15.42 -14.62
N PRO A 694 -19.92 -15.50 -15.80
CA PRO A 694 -21.23 -16.12 -15.92
C PRO A 694 -21.23 -17.60 -15.51
N ALA A 695 -20.16 -18.35 -15.80
CA ALA A 695 -20.02 -19.76 -15.43
C ALA A 695 -19.68 -19.95 -13.94
N LEU A 696 -19.03 -18.96 -13.33
CA LEU A 696 -18.63 -18.97 -11.93
C LEU A 696 -19.65 -18.31 -10.99
N ALA A 697 -20.66 -17.61 -11.52
CA ALA A 697 -21.62 -16.85 -10.74
C ALA A 697 -22.44 -17.76 -9.80
N GLY A 698 -22.84 -17.19 -8.66
CA GLY A 698 -23.66 -17.87 -7.67
C GLY A 698 -24.14 -16.89 -6.61
N ARG A 699 -24.82 -17.42 -5.60
CA ARG A 699 -25.34 -16.68 -4.45
C ARG A 699 -24.45 -16.92 -3.23
N LEU A 700 -24.72 -16.20 -2.15
CA LEU A 700 -23.99 -16.32 -0.87
C LEU A 700 -24.03 -17.73 -0.27
N ASP A 701 -25.10 -18.47 -0.55
CA ASP A 701 -25.37 -19.86 -0.16
C ASP A 701 -25.01 -20.88 -1.23
N SER A 702 -24.24 -20.49 -2.26
CA SER A 702 -23.70 -21.39 -3.29
C SER A 702 -22.32 -21.94 -2.90
N PRO A 703 -21.97 -23.18 -3.32
CA PRO A 703 -20.66 -23.77 -3.04
C PRO A 703 -19.51 -22.83 -3.36
N ARG A 704 -18.49 -22.83 -2.49
CA ARG A 704 -17.38 -21.87 -2.59
C ARG A 704 -16.51 -22.14 -3.81
N LEU A 705 -15.88 -21.09 -4.30
CA LEU A 705 -14.79 -21.17 -5.26
C LEU A 705 -13.45 -21.07 -4.52
N THR A 706 -12.50 -21.92 -4.85
CA THR A 706 -11.08 -21.72 -4.51
C THR A 706 -10.32 -21.37 -5.78
N PHE A 707 -9.12 -20.84 -5.65
CA PHE A 707 -8.31 -20.50 -6.82
C PHE A 707 -6.83 -20.72 -6.53
N GLU A 708 -6.08 -21.02 -7.58
CA GLU A 708 -4.64 -21.11 -7.48
C GLU A 708 -4.05 -19.74 -7.15
N HIS A 709 -3.00 -19.73 -6.33
CA HIS A 709 -2.10 -18.59 -6.28
C HIS A 709 -1.05 -18.73 -7.40
N ASP A 710 -0.88 -17.66 -8.18
CA ASP A 710 0.17 -17.57 -9.19
C ASP A 710 0.69 -16.14 -9.32
N PRO A 711 2.02 -15.92 -9.38
CA PRO A 711 2.60 -14.59 -9.56
C PRO A 711 2.13 -13.86 -10.84
N ALA A 712 1.79 -14.58 -11.91
CA ALA A 712 1.30 -13.99 -13.15
C ALA A 712 -0.09 -13.36 -12.98
N ASN A 713 -0.83 -13.65 -11.89
CA ASN A 713 -2.02 -12.88 -11.54
C ASN A 713 -1.74 -11.38 -11.35
N ASN A 714 -0.48 -10.96 -11.25
CA ASN A 714 -0.18 -9.53 -11.33
C ASN A 714 -0.78 -8.89 -12.59
N ASP A 715 -0.83 -9.55 -13.75
CA ASP A 715 -1.36 -8.97 -15.00
C ASP A 715 -2.91 -8.88 -15.11
N ILE A 716 -3.63 -9.37 -14.10
CA ILE A 716 -5.05 -9.03 -13.86
C ILE A 716 -5.20 -7.88 -12.84
N GLY A 717 -4.08 -7.31 -12.41
CA GLY A 717 -3.98 -6.08 -11.64
C GLY A 717 -3.25 -6.21 -10.31
N SER A 718 -3.24 -7.41 -9.72
CA SER A 718 -2.54 -7.76 -8.49
C SER A 718 -2.56 -9.28 -8.34
N THR A 719 -1.53 -9.86 -7.74
CA THR A 719 -1.52 -11.28 -7.36
C THR A 719 -2.70 -11.67 -6.46
N ARG A 720 -3.31 -10.68 -5.79
CA ARG A 720 -4.44 -10.83 -4.86
C ARG A 720 -5.80 -10.44 -5.44
N ALA A 721 -5.87 -10.13 -6.74
CA ALA A 721 -7.10 -9.63 -7.36
C ALA A 721 -8.28 -10.63 -7.26
N LEU A 722 -7.98 -11.94 -7.24
CA LEU A 722 -9.00 -13.00 -7.19
C LEU A 722 -9.75 -13.04 -5.84
N GLU A 723 -9.18 -12.50 -4.76
CA GLU A 723 -9.84 -12.39 -3.45
C GLU A 723 -11.10 -11.50 -3.49
N ALA A 724 -11.22 -10.62 -4.51
CA ALA A 724 -12.37 -9.75 -4.70
C ALA A 724 -13.47 -10.34 -5.61
N LEU A 725 -13.30 -11.56 -6.13
CA LEU A 725 -14.25 -12.22 -7.03
C LEU A 725 -15.71 -12.23 -6.55
N PRO A 726 -16.04 -12.39 -5.25
CA PRO A 726 -17.44 -12.35 -4.80
C PRO A 726 -18.20 -11.09 -5.22
N MET A 727 -17.50 -9.96 -5.39
CA MET A 727 -18.07 -8.70 -5.90
C MET A 727 -18.58 -8.82 -7.34
N PHE A 728 -18.00 -9.71 -8.15
CA PHE A 728 -18.30 -9.90 -9.57
C PHE A 728 -19.14 -11.17 -9.84
N LEU A 729 -19.11 -12.15 -8.93
CA LEU A 729 -19.74 -13.47 -9.11
C LEU A 729 -21.14 -13.57 -8.50
N GLY A 730 -21.91 -12.48 -8.45
CA GLY A 730 -23.27 -12.47 -7.90
C GLY A 730 -23.34 -12.69 -6.38
N GLY A 731 -22.21 -12.60 -5.67
CA GLY A 731 -22.09 -12.87 -4.24
C GLY A 731 -21.64 -14.29 -3.90
N ARG A 732 -21.29 -15.14 -4.89
CA ARG A 732 -20.69 -16.45 -4.61
C ARG A 732 -19.42 -16.30 -3.76
N PRO A 733 -19.32 -16.97 -2.60
CA PRO A 733 -18.14 -16.88 -1.76
C PRO A 733 -16.91 -17.53 -2.41
N VAL A 734 -15.74 -16.99 -2.08
CA VAL A 734 -14.44 -17.64 -2.28
C VAL A 734 -13.87 -18.08 -0.93
N LEU A 735 -12.81 -18.90 -0.92
CA LEU A 735 -12.16 -19.28 0.33
C LEU A 735 -11.16 -18.21 0.80
N GLU A 736 -10.32 -17.72 -0.10
CA GLU A 736 -9.20 -16.85 0.19
C GLU A 736 -9.62 -15.38 0.36
N GLY A 737 -8.85 -14.58 1.10
CA GLY A 737 -9.18 -13.18 1.35
C GLY A 737 -8.02 -12.36 1.93
N LEU A 738 -8.31 -11.10 2.25
CA LEU A 738 -7.32 -10.11 2.64
C LEU A 738 -6.85 -10.29 4.07
N TYR A 739 -7.81 -10.32 5.00
CA TYR A 739 -7.61 -10.25 6.44
C TYR A 739 -7.36 -11.63 7.07
N MET A 740 -6.43 -12.39 6.49
CA MET A 740 -6.08 -13.74 6.91
C MET A 740 -5.68 -13.86 8.39
N GLU A 741 -5.00 -12.85 8.94
CA GLU A 741 -4.60 -12.81 10.36
C GLU A 741 -5.79 -12.64 11.31
N SER A 742 -6.95 -12.24 10.79
CA SER A 742 -8.21 -12.09 11.52
C SER A 742 -9.21 -13.22 11.24
N ALA A 743 -8.79 -14.25 10.50
CA ALA A 743 -9.65 -15.33 10.02
C ALA A 743 -9.29 -16.66 10.72
N PRO A 744 -10.17 -17.20 11.60
CA PRO A 744 -9.91 -18.45 12.31
C PRO A 744 -9.67 -19.67 11.40
N VAL A 745 -10.29 -19.69 10.22
CA VAL A 745 -10.17 -20.78 9.23
C VAL A 745 -9.03 -20.53 8.23
N GLY A 746 -8.38 -19.36 8.30
CA GLY A 746 -7.30 -18.94 7.40
C GLY A 746 -6.20 -20.01 7.20
N PRO A 747 -5.63 -20.60 8.27
CA PRO A 747 -4.58 -21.62 8.14
C PRO A 747 -4.99 -22.81 7.25
N ALA A 748 -6.19 -23.35 7.43
CA ALA A 748 -6.67 -24.48 6.62
C ALA A 748 -6.93 -24.09 5.16
N ILE A 749 -7.37 -22.85 4.92
CA ILE A 749 -7.60 -22.34 3.57
C ILE A 749 -6.28 -22.17 2.82
N TYR A 750 -5.23 -21.63 3.45
CA TYR A 750 -3.92 -21.52 2.80
C TYR A 750 -3.21 -22.87 2.64
N GLN A 751 -3.53 -23.86 3.49
CA GLN A 751 -3.15 -25.25 3.23
C GLN A 751 -3.81 -25.77 1.95
N LEU A 752 -5.13 -25.64 1.79
CA LEU A 752 -5.81 -26.05 0.56
C LEU A 752 -5.31 -25.27 -0.67
N GLN A 753 -5.11 -23.95 -0.55
CA GLN A 753 -4.57 -23.14 -1.65
C GLN A 753 -3.22 -23.70 -2.13
N SER A 754 -2.39 -24.19 -1.19
CA SER A 754 -1.11 -24.79 -1.58
C SER A 754 -1.24 -26.13 -2.30
N GLU A 755 -2.26 -26.91 -1.96
CA GLU A 755 -2.55 -28.20 -2.57
C GLU A 755 -3.09 -28.06 -4.01
N VAL A 756 -3.61 -26.88 -4.37
CA VAL A 756 -4.11 -26.57 -5.73
C VAL A 756 -3.17 -25.69 -6.56
N SER A 757 -2.01 -25.28 -6.03
CA SER A 757 -1.13 -24.30 -6.69
C SER A 757 0.29 -24.83 -6.88
N THR A 758 0.83 -24.71 -8.10
CA THR A 758 2.28 -24.91 -8.33
C THR A 758 3.12 -23.84 -7.65
N HIS A 759 2.62 -22.60 -7.57
CA HIS A 759 3.29 -21.47 -6.92
C HIS A 759 2.49 -20.99 -5.70
N PRO A 760 2.40 -21.78 -4.63
CA PRO A 760 1.51 -21.48 -3.51
C PRO A 760 1.90 -20.19 -2.78
N SER A 761 0.91 -19.47 -2.23
CA SER A 761 1.18 -18.44 -1.23
C SER A 761 1.16 -19.06 0.17
N SER A 762 2.11 -18.66 1.02
CA SER A 762 2.17 -19.09 2.43
C SER A 762 2.30 -17.85 3.33
N PRO A 763 1.28 -16.97 3.38
CA PRO A 763 1.41 -15.68 4.03
C PRO A 763 1.37 -15.76 5.57
N LEU A 764 0.91 -16.89 6.14
CA LEU A 764 0.86 -17.11 7.57
C LEU A 764 2.13 -17.83 8.03
N ALA A 765 3.17 -17.08 8.43
CA ALA A 765 4.47 -17.64 8.82
C ALA A 765 4.42 -18.74 9.90
N ARG A 766 3.42 -18.68 10.80
CA ARG A 766 3.20 -19.68 11.87
C ARG A 766 2.53 -20.97 11.39
N PHE A 767 1.97 -20.98 10.18
CA PHE A 767 1.22 -22.09 9.60
C PHE A 767 1.71 -22.31 8.16
N PRO A 768 2.93 -22.89 7.98
CA PRO A 768 3.51 -23.07 6.65
C PRO A 768 2.67 -24.04 5.82
N SER A 769 2.29 -23.60 4.62
CA SER A 769 1.49 -24.40 3.69
C SER A 769 2.31 -25.52 3.05
N GLY A 770 1.62 -26.46 2.40
CA GLY A 770 2.22 -27.59 1.68
C GLY A 770 2.60 -27.27 0.23
N SER A 771 2.47 -28.28 -0.62
CA SER A 771 2.71 -28.23 -2.06
C SER A 771 1.50 -28.80 -2.82
N LEU A 772 1.49 -28.64 -4.14
CA LEU A 772 0.50 -29.22 -5.03
C LEU A 772 0.25 -30.70 -4.72
N ASP A 773 -1.00 -31.05 -4.38
CA ASP A 773 -1.44 -32.40 -4.02
C ASP A 773 -2.96 -32.53 -4.28
N LEU A 774 -3.31 -33.10 -5.44
CA LEU A 774 -4.70 -33.09 -5.91
C LEU A 774 -5.63 -34.06 -5.16
N GLU A 775 -5.08 -35.11 -4.54
CA GLU A 775 -5.85 -36.03 -3.71
C GLU A 775 -6.25 -35.37 -2.39
N ARG A 776 -5.29 -34.69 -1.75
CA ARG A 776 -5.56 -33.89 -0.55
C ARG A 776 -6.47 -32.72 -0.87
N ALA A 777 -6.22 -32.02 -1.98
CA ALA A 777 -7.07 -30.93 -2.43
C ALA A 777 -8.52 -31.38 -2.60
N ALA A 778 -8.79 -32.54 -3.24
CA ALA A 778 -10.16 -33.04 -3.41
C ALA A 778 -10.87 -33.27 -2.06
N ALA A 779 -10.19 -33.90 -1.10
CA ALA A 779 -10.74 -34.14 0.24
C ALA A 779 -11.00 -32.83 1.01
N HIS A 780 -10.05 -31.89 0.98
CA HIS A 780 -10.16 -30.60 1.65
C HIS A 780 -11.14 -29.64 0.97
N MET A 781 -11.25 -29.66 -0.36
CA MET A 781 -12.26 -28.92 -1.11
C MET A 781 -13.67 -29.36 -0.70
N ASN A 782 -13.92 -30.68 -0.68
CA ASN A 782 -15.20 -31.20 -0.20
C ASN A 782 -15.44 -30.78 1.26
N PHE A 783 -14.46 -30.89 2.15
CA PHE A 783 -14.63 -30.47 3.54
C PHE A 783 -14.77 -28.94 3.72
N LEU A 784 -14.16 -28.10 2.91
CA LEU A 784 -14.34 -26.65 2.98
C LEU A 784 -15.57 -26.18 2.19
N TRP A 785 -16.32 -27.14 1.62
CA TRP A 785 -17.51 -26.93 0.79
C TRP A 785 -17.20 -26.00 -0.40
N ALA A 786 -16.07 -26.27 -1.04
CA ALA A 786 -15.64 -25.67 -2.29
C ALA A 786 -15.74 -26.73 -3.40
N ASN A 787 -16.51 -26.44 -4.44
CA ASN A 787 -16.80 -27.42 -5.49
C ASN A 787 -16.00 -27.16 -6.79
N GLN A 788 -15.46 -25.96 -6.96
CA GLN A 788 -14.72 -25.55 -8.14
C GLN A 788 -13.41 -24.88 -7.76
N VAL A 789 -12.42 -25.01 -8.65
CA VAL A 789 -11.13 -24.33 -8.57
C VAL A 789 -10.82 -23.59 -9.88
N LEU A 790 -10.38 -22.34 -9.76
CA LEU A 790 -9.88 -21.53 -10.87
C LEU A 790 -8.35 -21.64 -10.95
N ILE A 791 -7.84 -22.03 -12.11
CA ILE A 791 -6.44 -22.38 -12.39
C ILE A 791 -5.93 -21.51 -13.53
N ARG A 792 -4.63 -21.23 -13.52
CA ARG A 792 -3.98 -20.40 -14.54
C ARG A 792 -2.67 -21.00 -15.07
N HIS A 793 -1.81 -21.49 -14.20
CA HIS A 793 -0.47 -21.91 -14.55
C HIS A 793 -0.49 -23.22 -15.35
N ASP A 794 0.33 -23.32 -16.40
CA ASP A 794 0.33 -24.44 -17.33
C ASP A 794 0.59 -25.79 -16.64
N ASP A 795 1.49 -25.83 -15.65
CA ASP A 795 1.78 -27.08 -14.94
C ASP A 795 0.67 -27.47 -13.95
N THR A 796 0.00 -26.49 -13.33
CA THR A 796 -1.19 -26.75 -12.52
C THR A 796 -2.29 -27.30 -13.42
N PHE A 797 -2.51 -26.69 -14.60
CA PHE A 797 -3.47 -27.18 -15.59
C PHE A 797 -3.19 -28.62 -16.01
N LYS A 798 -1.93 -28.96 -16.37
CA LYS A 798 -1.55 -30.34 -16.73
C LYS A 798 -1.86 -31.32 -15.60
N ALA A 799 -1.56 -30.96 -14.36
CA ALA A 799 -1.84 -31.81 -13.20
C ALA A 799 -3.35 -32.05 -13.03
N PHE A 800 -4.17 -31.01 -13.13
CA PHE A 800 -5.63 -31.13 -13.02
C PHE A 800 -6.27 -31.87 -14.20
N ALA A 801 -5.79 -31.63 -15.42
CA ALA A 801 -6.25 -32.32 -16.62
C ALA A 801 -5.93 -33.83 -16.59
N ALA A 802 -4.82 -34.22 -15.96
CA ALA A 802 -4.44 -35.62 -15.76
C ALA A 802 -5.19 -36.30 -14.59
N SER A 803 -5.80 -35.53 -13.69
CA SER A 803 -6.42 -36.07 -12.47
C SER A 803 -7.81 -36.65 -12.75
N PRO A 804 -8.12 -37.88 -12.29
CA PRO A 804 -9.45 -38.45 -12.44
C PRO A 804 -10.49 -37.78 -11.51
N LEU A 805 -10.06 -36.99 -10.52
CA LEU A 805 -10.92 -36.39 -9.48
C LEU A 805 -11.65 -35.13 -9.94
N PHE A 806 -11.15 -34.49 -11.01
CA PHE A 806 -11.63 -33.20 -11.49
C PHE A 806 -12.13 -33.27 -12.93
N THR A 807 -12.91 -32.28 -13.35
CA THR A 807 -13.36 -32.13 -14.74
C THR A 807 -13.38 -30.65 -15.09
N GLU A 808 -12.77 -30.29 -16.22
CA GLU A 808 -12.82 -28.92 -16.73
C GLU A 808 -14.27 -28.59 -17.15
N VAL A 809 -14.80 -27.47 -16.67
CA VAL A 809 -16.18 -27.03 -16.93
C VAL A 809 -16.28 -25.70 -17.67
N ALA A 810 -15.22 -24.89 -17.64
CA ALA A 810 -15.14 -23.64 -18.39
C ALA A 810 -13.67 -23.23 -18.58
N SER A 811 -13.37 -22.51 -19.67
CA SER A 811 -12.04 -21.94 -19.88
C SER A 811 -12.04 -20.70 -20.76
N ALA A 812 -11.06 -19.85 -20.49
CA ALA A 812 -10.73 -18.64 -21.21
C ALA A 812 -9.22 -18.41 -21.04
N ALA A 813 -8.41 -19.11 -21.86
CA ALA A 813 -6.96 -19.20 -21.71
C ALA A 813 -6.33 -17.82 -21.41
N PRO A 814 -5.49 -17.68 -20.37
CA PRO A 814 -4.85 -18.77 -19.62
C PRO A 814 -5.68 -19.35 -18.46
N PHE A 815 -6.94 -18.96 -18.27
CA PHE A 815 -7.74 -19.39 -17.12
C PHE A 815 -8.57 -20.63 -17.42
N HIS A 816 -8.57 -21.58 -16.48
CA HIS A 816 -9.32 -22.84 -16.56
C HIS A 816 -10.07 -23.09 -15.26
N VAL A 817 -11.31 -23.57 -15.35
CA VAL A 817 -12.15 -23.88 -14.18
C VAL A 817 -12.38 -25.38 -14.14
N PHE A 818 -11.99 -25.99 -13.02
CA PHE A 818 -12.22 -27.41 -12.76
C PHE A 818 -13.27 -27.60 -11.67
N GLN A 819 -14.17 -28.56 -11.90
CA GLN A 819 -15.20 -29.02 -10.98
C GLN A 819 -14.72 -30.31 -10.30
N LEU A 820 -14.91 -30.40 -8.98
CA LEU A 820 -14.71 -31.63 -8.23
C LEU A 820 -15.84 -32.63 -8.52
N LYS A 821 -15.49 -33.88 -8.90
CA LYS A 821 -16.48 -34.92 -9.23
C LYS A 821 -17.20 -35.49 -8.01
N ALA A 822 -16.46 -35.78 -6.94
CA ALA A 822 -17.00 -36.35 -5.70
C ALA A 822 -17.24 -35.23 -4.66
N PHE A 823 -18.33 -34.47 -4.85
CA PHE A 823 -18.71 -33.37 -3.98
C PHE A 823 -20.07 -33.68 -3.33
N ASP A 824 -20.04 -34.16 -2.08
CA ASP A 824 -21.22 -34.62 -1.32
C ASP A 824 -21.47 -33.86 -0.02
N SER A 825 -20.56 -32.94 0.34
CA SER A 825 -20.72 -32.07 1.51
C SER A 825 -21.85 -31.04 1.36
N GLN A 826 -22.44 -30.66 2.48
CA GLN A 826 -23.40 -29.57 2.55
C GLN A 826 -22.89 -28.43 3.42
N TRP A 827 -23.62 -27.31 3.42
CA TRP A 827 -23.33 -26.18 4.29
C TRP A 827 -23.46 -26.56 5.78
N VAL A 828 -24.45 -27.41 6.08
CA VAL A 828 -24.70 -28.01 7.40
C VAL A 828 -24.79 -29.51 7.23
N ASP A 829 -23.78 -30.23 7.72
CA ASP A 829 -23.74 -31.70 7.68
C ASP A 829 -24.08 -32.28 9.05
N ILE A 830 -24.91 -33.32 9.09
CA ILE A 830 -25.13 -34.12 10.29
C ILE A 830 -23.92 -35.04 10.46
N VAL A 831 -23.20 -34.92 11.58
CA VAL A 831 -22.00 -35.69 11.84
C VAL A 831 -22.37 -37.11 12.26
N ASP A 832 -21.99 -38.09 11.44
CA ASP A 832 -22.03 -39.49 11.82
C ASP A 832 -20.85 -39.80 12.77
N THR A 833 -21.13 -39.73 14.07
CA THR A 833 -20.14 -39.98 15.12
C THR A 833 -19.65 -41.42 15.18
N ALA A 834 -20.33 -42.37 14.52
CA ALA A 834 -19.86 -43.75 14.41
C ALA A 834 -18.79 -43.89 13.32
N ARG A 835 -18.93 -43.16 12.20
CA ARG A 835 -17.94 -43.13 11.11
C ARG A 835 -16.76 -42.21 11.41
N GLN A 836 -17.02 -41.03 11.97
CA GLN A 836 -15.99 -40.05 12.32
C GLN A 836 -16.21 -39.57 13.77
N PRO A 837 -15.60 -40.24 14.77
CA PRO A 837 -15.76 -39.86 16.17
C PRO A 837 -15.27 -38.43 16.46
N LEU A 838 -15.99 -37.76 17.36
CA LEU A 838 -15.63 -36.45 17.87
C LEU A 838 -14.52 -36.57 18.91
N ARG A 839 -13.41 -35.87 18.68
CA ARG A 839 -12.28 -35.81 19.62
C ARG A 839 -12.30 -34.50 20.38
N TRP A 840 -12.66 -34.57 21.66
CA TRP A 840 -12.73 -33.42 22.56
C TRP A 840 -11.34 -33.01 23.04
N LEU A 841 -10.96 -31.76 22.75
CA LEU A 841 -9.65 -31.19 23.06
C LEU A 841 -9.79 -29.87 23.85
N PRO A 842 -8.80 -29.50 24.68
CA PRO A 842 -8.77 -28.20 25.33
C PRO A 842 -8.71 -27.04 24.33
N THR A 843 -9.22 -25.87 24.71
CA THR A 843 -9.19 -24.67 23.86
C THR A 843 -7.82 -23.99 23.77
N GLN A 844 -6.85 -24.41 24.57
CA GLN A 844 -5.47 -23.91 24.50
C GLN A 844 -4.79 -24.42 23.23
N ASN A 845 -4.12 -23.53 22.50
CA ASN A 845 -3.45 -23.85 21.23
C ASN A 845 -4.34 -24.55 20.19
N TRP A 846 -5.65 -24.25 20.22
CA TRP A 846 -6.63 -24.92 19.37
C TRP A 846 -6.31 -24.73 17.88
N MET A 847 -5.82 -23.56 17.44
CA MET A 847 -5.48 -23.30 16.03
C MET A 847 -4.37 -24.23 15.55
N GLN A 848 -3.32 -24.43 16.36
CA GLN A 848 -2.20 -25.31 16.05
C GLN A 848 -2.65 -26.77 16.00
N ALA A 849 -3.41 -27.23 17.00
CA ALA A 849 -3.94 -28.59 17.03
C ALA A 849 -4.90 -28.86 15.86
N SER A 850 -5.71 -27.87 15.51
CA SER A 850 -6.64 -27.87 14.39
C SER A 850 -5.92 -27.94 13.04
N PHE A 851 -4.91 -27.09 12.83
CA PHE A 851 -4.10 -27.10 11.62
C PHE A 851 -3.32 -28.42 11.45
N ALA A 852 -2.72 -28.94 12.53
CA ALA A 852 -2.02 -30.21 12.50
C ALA A 852 -2.95 -31.40 12.20
N TRP A 853 -4.20 -31.35 12.67
CA TRP A 853 -5.23 -32.32 12.27
C TRP A 853 -5.57 -32.19 10.79
N PHE A 854 -5.85 -30.96 10.31
CA PHE A 854 -6.24 -30.71 8.92
C PHE A 854 -5.19 -31.20 7.93
N LYS A 855 -3.91 -30.97 8.22
CA LYS A 855 -2.79 -31.40 7.37
C LYS A 855 -2.57 -32.93 7.36
N SER A 856 -2.93 -33.65 8.41
CA SER A 856 -2.70 -35.10 8.53
C SER A 856 -3.77 -35.94 7.83
N ALA A 857 -3.41 -36.68 6.79
CA ALA A 857 -4.36 -37.53 6.04
C ALA A 857 -5.05 -38.59 6.91
N GLU A 858 -4.31 -39.22 7.83
CA GLU A 858 -4.85 -40.22 8.75
C GLU A 858 -5.81 -39.59 9.76
N ARG A 859 -5.39 -38.53 10.46
CA ARG A 859 -6.24 -37.91 11.49
C ARG A 859 -7.47 -37.27 10.88
N PHE A 860 -7.32 -36.64 9.72
CA PHE A 860 -8.42 -36.02 8.99
C PHE A 860 -9.51 -37.03 8.63
N SER A 861 -9.15 -38.24 8.20
CA SER A 861 -10.11 -39.29 7.86
C SER A 861 -10.70 -40.02 9.08
N ARG A 862 -9.98 -40.04 10.21
CA ARG A 862 -10.35 -40.82 11.40
C ARG A 862 -11.22 -40.07 12.42
N GLU A 863 -11.00 -38.78 12.62
CA GLU A 863 -11.58 -38.04 13.75
C GLU A 863 -11.92 -36.60 13.38
N LEU A 864 -12.87 -35.98 14.10
CA LEU A 864 -13.17 -34.55 14.02
C LEU A 864 -12.87 -33.88 15.37
N PRO A 865 -11.87 -32.98 15.46
CA PRO A 865 -11.55 -32.32 16.73
C PRO A 865 -12.58 -31.26 17.09
N VAL A 866 -12.97 -31.24 18.37
CA VAL A 866 -13.88 -30.26 18.96
C VAL A 866 -13.23 -29.67 20.19
N PHE A 867 -13.18 -28.33 20.27
CA PHE A 867 -12.44 -27.60 21.29
C PHE A 867 -13.38 -27.05 22.36
N HIS A 868 -13.22 -27.55 23.60
CA HIS A 868 -14.09 -27.21 24.72
C HIS A 868 -13.31 -27.25 26.05
N ALA A 869 -13.67 -26.36 27.00
CA ALA A 869 -12.99 -26.24 28.30
C ALA A 869 -13.59 -27.14 29.40
N GLY A 870 -14.63 -27.93 29.09
CA GLY A 870 -15.34 -28.80 30.03
C GLY A 870 -15.37 -30.28 29.61
N ALA A 871 -16.12 -31.09 30.36
CA ALA A 871 -16.34 -32.49 30.02
C ALA A 871 -17.07 -32.63 28.68
N ALA A 872 -16.79 -33.71 27.95
CA ALA A 872 -17.48 -34.01 26.71
C ALA A 872 -19.00 -34.10 26.95
N PRO A 873 -19.83 -33.31 26.23
CA PRO A 873 -21.27 -33.44 26.31
C PRO A 873 -21.72 -34.80 25.78
N GLN A 874 -22.87 -35.27 26.25
CA GLN A 874 -23.55 -36.40 25.62
C GLN A 874 -24.14 -35.97 24.29
N ILE A 875 -23.76 -36.66 23.22
CA ILE A 875 -24.26 -36.43 21.86
C ILE A 875 -25.03 -37.67 21.42
N VAL A 876 -26.23 -37.44 20.92
CA VAL A 876 -27.12 -38.49 20.43
C VAL A 876 -26.68 -38.89 19.01
N ALA A 877 -26.67 -40.18 18.72
CA ALA A 877 -26.44 -40.64 17.35
C ALA A 877 -27.63 -40.22 16.46
N PRO A 878 -27.38 -39.71 15.23
CA PRO A 878 -28.48 -39.30 14.36
C PRO A 878 -29.32 -40.51 13.93
N ALA A 879 -30.63 -40.31 13.78
CA ALA A 879 -31.50 -41.33 13.20
C ALA A 879 -31.11 -41.61 11.74
N ALA A 880 -31.28 -42.86 11.31
CA ALA A 880 -30.97 -43.25 9.93
C ALA A 880 -31.81 -42.43 8.93
N GLY A 881 -31.14 -41.77 7.98
CA GLY A 881 -31.79 -40.94 6.98
C GLY A 881 -32.25 -39.56 7.46
N ALA A 882 -31.85 -39.11 8.65
CA ALA A 882 -32.13 -37.76 9.13
C ALA A 882 -31.51 -36.70 8.20
N GLN A 883 -32.23 -35.59 7.99
CA GLN A 883 -31.82 -34.54 7.05
C GLN A 883 -31.95 -33.14 7.66
N VAL A 884 -31.26 -32.20 7.00
CA VAL A 884 -31.41 -30.76 7.21
C VAL A 884 -32.31 -30.21 6.13
N HIS A 885 -33.30 -29.40 6.54
CA HIS A 885 -34.32 -28.80 5.69
C HIS A 885 -34.29 -27.27 5.81
N ASP A 886 -34.81 -26.58 4.79
CA ASP A 886 -35.11 -25.14 4.81
C ASP A 886 -33.95 -24.23 5.26
N LEU A 887 -32.72 -24.55 4.86
CA LEU A 887 -31.56 -23.72 5.17
C LEU A 887 -31.71 -22.32 4.56
N LYS A 888 -31.63 -21.30 5.41
CA LYS A 888 -31.64 -19.89 5.03
C LYS A 888 -30.42 -19.19 5.59
N LEU A 889 -29.60 -18.66 4.70
CA LEU A 889 -28.43 -17.87 5.04
C LEU A 889 -28.71 -16.38 4.84
N GLU A 890 -28.60 -15.63 5.92
CA GLU A 890 -28.44 -14.19 5.92
C GLU A 890 -27.06 -13.84 6.48
N ARG A 891 -26.59 -12.60 6.24
CA ARG A 891 -25.24 -12.17 6.64
C ARG A 891 -24.96 -12.34 8.14
N GLN A 892 -25.93 -12.06 9.00
CA GLN A 892 -25.80 -12.15 10.46
C GLN A 892 -26.71 -13.19 11.09
N LYS A 893 -27.35 -14.04 10.28
CA LYS A 893 -28.33 -15.03 10.76
C LYS A 893 -28.31 -16.27 9.88
N LEU A 894 -28.32 -17.44 10.50
CA LEU A 894 -28.44 -18.72 9.83
C LEU A 894 -29.59 -19.48 10.47
N SER A 895 -30.50 -20.02 9.67
CA SER A 895 -31.60 -20.84 10.20
C SER A 895 -31.85 -22.07 9.34
N TRP A 896 -32.16 -23.19 9.97
CA TRP A 896 -32.56 -24.43 9.30
C TRP A 896 -33.45 -25.25 10.22
N ARG A 897 -34.05 -26.31 9.66
CA ARG A 897 -34.76 -27.34 10.42
C ARG A 897 -34.01 -28.66 10.32
N THR A 898 -34.02 -29.47 11.37
CA THR A 898 -33.35 -30.78 11.38
C THR A 898 -34.23 -31.87 11.99
N ASP A 899 -34.08 -33.09 11.48
CA ASP A 899 -34.68 -34.31 12.04
C ASP A 899 -33.78 -34.96 13.11
N ALA A 900 -32.54 -34.49 13.29
CA ALA A 900 -31.53 -35.08 14.17
C ALA A 900 -31.31 -34.26 15.46
N VAL A 901 -32.37 -34.01 16.23
CA VAL A 901 -32.27 -33.28 17.51
C VAL A 901 -31.34 -34.03 18.49
N GLY A 902 -30.42 -33.32 19.13
CA GLY A 902 -29.40 -33.87 20.02
C GLY A 902 -28.16 -34.44 19.31
N ALA A 903 -28.16 -34.55 17.98
CA ALA A 903 -27.00 -34.98 17.19
C ALA A 903 -26.12 -33.80 16.77
N ALA A 904 -24.84 -34.05 16.53
CA ALA A 904 -23.90 -33.02 16.14
C ALA A 904 -24.06 -32.59 14.67
N HIS A 905 -24.11 -31.29 14.43
CA HIS A 905 -24.19 -30.67 13.11
C HIS A 905 -22.95 -29.84 12.87
N LEU A 906 -22.16 -30.17 11.84
CA LEU A 906 -21.02 -29.36 11.41
C LEU A 906 -21.54 -28.26 10.48
N VAL A 907 -21.47 -27.03 10.95
CA VAL A 907 -21.82 -25.84 10.19
C VAL A 907 -20.53 -25.26 9.63
N ARG A 908 -20.38 -25.27 8.29
CA ARG A 908 -19.15 -24.83 7.60
C ARG A 908 -19.00 -23.31 7.55
N VAL A 909 -19.25 -22.64 8.68
CA VAL A 909 -19.09 -21.21 8.90
C VAL A 909 -18.09 -21.04 10.04
N ALA A 910 -17.15 -20.11 9.89
CA ALA A 910 -16.13 -19.89 10.90
C ALA A 910 -16.75 -19.56 12.26
N TRP A 911 -16.21 -20.15 13.30
CA TRP A 911 -16.66 -19.92 14.67
C TRP A 911 -16.21 -18.54 15.15
N HIS A 912 -17.09 -17.89 15.91
CA HIS A 912 -16.80 -16.62 16.58
C HIS A 912 -17.69 -16.49 17.82
N PRO A 913 -17.21 -15.95 18.97
CA PRO A 913 -18.00 -15.83 20.21
C PRO A 913 -19.21 -14.87 20.10
N ARG A 914 -19.37 -14.19 18.96
CA ARG A 914 -20.53 -13.35 18.66
C ARG A 914 -21.68 -14.15 18.03
N TRP A 915 -21.40 -15.32 17.47
CA TRP A 915 -22.44 -16.28 17.07
C TRP A 915 -23.06 -16.90 18.32
N LYS A 916 -24.40 -16.86 18.39
CA LYS A 916 -25.18 -17.42 19.49
C LYS A 916 -26.34 -18.21 18.92
N LEU A 917 -26.68 -19.32 19.57
CA LEU A 917 -27.95 -20.01 19.34
C LEU A 917 -29.07 -19.19 19.98
N ALA A 918 -30.02 -18.75 19.16
CA ALA A 918 -31.27 -18.14 19.61
C ALA A 918 -32.29 -19.21 20.04
N THR A 919 -32.13 -20.43 19.53
CA THR A 919 -32.90 -21.64 19.84
C THR A 919 -32.21 -22.50 20.91
N GLN A 920 -32.91 -23.48 21.48
CA GLN A 920 -32.31 -24.40 22.45
C GLN A 920 -31.21 -25.26 21.81
N GLY A 921 -30.09 -25.46 22.52
CA GLY A 921 -28.97 -26.28 22.06
C GLY A 921 -27.62 -25.81 22.56
N GLN A 922 -26.55 -26.32 21.95
CA GLN A 922 -25.16 -26.02 22.29
C GLN A 922 -24.34 -25.72 21.03
N LEU A 923 -23.41 -24.77 21.14
CA LEU A 923 -22.53 -24.32 20.06
C LEU A 923 -21.07 -24.49 20.48
N TYR A 924 -20.30 -25.19 19.66
CA TYR A 924 -18.90 -25.52 19.89
C TYR A 924 -18.00 -25.06 18.74
N LEU A 925 -16.71 -24.95 19.03
CA LEU A 925 -15.64 -24.74 18.06
C LEU A 925 -15.12 -26.10 17.58
N ALA A 926 -15.14 -26.36 16.28
CA ALA A 926 -14.64 -27.59 15.67
C ALA A 926 -13.58 -27.32 14.60
N GLY A 927 -12.69 -28.29 14.35
CA GLY A 927 -11.67 -28.18 13.31
C GLY A 927 -12.29 -27.98 11.91
N PRO A 928 -11.69 -27.14 11.02
CA PRO A 928 -10.47 -26.37 11.20
C PRO A 928 -10.63 -25.04 11.96
N GLY A 929 -11.85 -24.68 12.35
CA GLY A 929 -12.25 -23.40 12.93
C GLY A 929 -13.72 -23.10 12.70
N PHE A 930 -14.53 -24.13 12.45
CA PHE A 930 -15.95 -24.08 12.14
C PHE A 930 -16.81 -24.21 13.38
N MET A 931 -18.11 -23.97 13.20
CA MET A 931 -19.12 -24.17 14.24
C MET A 931 -19.62 -25.62 14.25
N LEU A 932 -19.73 -26.22 15.43
CA LEU A 932 -20.45 -27.47 15.64
C LEU A 932 -21.66 -27.19 16.53
N VAL A 933 -22.85 -27.49 16.04
CA VAL A 933 -24.11 -27.25 16.74
C VAL A 933 -24.73 -28.56 17.17
N VAL A 934 -25.13 -28.66 18.43
CA VAL A 934 -25.96 -29.74 18.96
C VAL A 934 -27.32 -29.15 19.28
N PRO A 935 -28.33 -29.30 18.40
CA PRO A 935 -29.62 -28.66 18.56
C PRO A 935 -30.45 -29.34 19.65
N GLY A 936 -31.08 -28.55 20.51
CA GLY A 936 -32.03 -29.03 21.52
C GLY A 936 -33.48 -29.11 21.01
N GLU A 937 -33.75 -28.51 19.86
CA GLU A 937 -35.05 -28.51 19.19
C GLU A 937 -34.89 -28.56 17.66
N ALA A 938 -35.97 -28.88 16.93
CA ALA A 938 -35.90 -29.13 15.49
C ALA A 938 -35.60 -27.89 14.65
N ASN A 939 -36.04 -26.71 15.10
CA ASN A 939 -35.76 -25.45 14.43
C ASN A 939 -34.50 -24.85 15.03
N VAL A 940 -33.49 -24.58 14.21
CA VAL A 940 -32.22 -24.04 14.68
C VAL A 940 -32.03 -22.64 14.11
N VAL A 941 -31.70 -21.68 14.99
CA VAL A 941 -31.41 -20.31 14.61
C VAL A 941 -30.13 -19.84 15.28
N LEU A 942 -29.13 -19.49 14.46
CA LEU A 942 -27.90 -18.82 14.87
C LEU A 942 -27.97 -17.35 14.51
N GLU A 943 -27.57 -16.48 15.44
CA GLU A 943 -27.50 -15.03 15.23
C GLU A 943 -26.13 -14.48 15.63
N TYR A 944 -25.58 -13.61 14.78
CA TYR A 944 -24.33 -12.91 15.04
C TYR A 944 -24.62 -11.56 15.71
N GLY A 945 -24.34 -11.48 17.01
CA GLY A 945 -24.71 -10.33 17.85
C GLY A 945 -23.52 -9.59 18.45
N HIS A 946 -23.72 -8.98 19.61
CA HIS A 946 -22.65 -8.37 20.42
C HIS A 946 -22.35 -9.22 21.66
N THR A 947 -21.11 -9.15 22.15
CA THR A 947 -20.76 -9.68 23.48
C THR A 947 -21.23 -8.69 24.56
N PRO A 948 -21.38 -9.12 25.83
CA PRO A 948 -21.69 -8.18 26.93
C PRO A 948 -20.68 -7.04 27.05
N VAL A 949 -19.39 -7.32 26.85
CA VAL A 949 -18.32 -6.30 26.82
C VAL A 949 -18.50 -5.36 25.63
N GLY A 950 -18.90 -5.88 24.46
CA GLY A 950 -19.23 -5.06 23.29
C GLY A 950 -20.40 -4.10 23.56
N LEU A 951 -21.47 -4.58 24.19
CA LEU A 951 -22.62 -3.74 24.60
C LEU A 951 -22.19 -2.65 25.60
N ALA A 952 -21.43 -3.04 26.64
CA ALA A 952 -20.89 -2.08 27.61
C ALA A 952 -19.99 -1.03 26.95
N GLY A 953 -19.16 -1.45 26.00
CA GLY A 953 -18.32 -0.55 25.20
C GLY A 953 -19.14 0.44 24.37
N MET A 954 -20.21 -0.01 23.71
CA MET A 954 -21.09 0.89 22.94
C MET A 954 -21.78 1.92 23.83
N VAL A 955 -22.28 1.52 24.99
CA VAL A 955 -22.86 2.45 25.98
C VAL A 955 -21.80 3.44 26.47
N ALA A 956 -20.59 2.97 26.77
CA ALA A 956 -19.50 3.82 27.20
C ALA A 956 -19.09 4.84 26.12
N SER A 957 -19.02 4.45 24.84
CA SER A 957 -18.79 5.34 23.71
C SER A 957 -19.90 6.39 23.57
N ALA A 958 -21.16 6.01 23.72
CA ALA A 958 -22.29 6.94 23.67
C ALA A 958 -22.22 7.98 24.79
N LEU A 959 -21.95 7.56 26.02
CA LEU A 959 -21.78 8.47 27.17
C LEU A 959 -20.56 9.38 26.98
N ALA A 960 -19.43 8.85 26.50
CA ALA A 960 -18.24 9.64 26.20
C ALA A 960 -18.49 10.68 25.10
N LEU A 961 -19.29 10.34 24.08
CA LEU A 961 -19.71 11.28 23.05
C LEU A 961 -20.57 12.40 23.63
N LEU A 962 -21.52 12.09 24.53
CA LEU A 962 -22.31 13.12 25.23
C LEU A 962 -21.42 14.04 26.09
N VAL A 963 -20.45 13.49 26.80
CA VAL A 963 -19.46 14.27 27.56
C VAL A 963 -18.64 15.17 26.62
N LEU A 964 -18.16 14.64 25.50
CA LEU A 964 -17.45 15.41 24.48
C LEU A 964 -18.30 16.58 23.98
N LEU A 965 -19.56 16.32 23.61
CA LEU A 965 -20.49 17.35 23.13
C LEU A 965 -20.77 18.41 24.21
N ALA A 966 -20.96 18.01 25.47
CA ALA A 966 -21.13 18.92 26.59
C ALA A 966 -19.89 19.81 26.82
N LEU A 967 -18.68 19.24 26.70
CA LEU A 967 -17.43 20.00 26.79
C LEU A 967 -17.28 21.00 25.64
N MET A 968 -17.62 20.59 24.41
CA MET A 968 -17.63 21.46 23.24
C MET A 968 -18.65 22.59 23.38
N TRP A 969 -19.87 22.28 23.84
CA TRP A 969 -20.93 23.24 24.06
C TRP A 969 -20.57 24.27 25.14
N ARG A 970 -20.00 23.82 26.26
CA ARG A 970 -19.50 24.70 27.32
C ARG A 970 -18.44 25.67 26.78
N ASP A 971 -17.48 25.18 26.00
CA ASP A 971 -16.44 26.03 25.39
C ASP A 971 -17.05 27.04 24.40
N PHE A 972 -18.09 26.67 23.65
CA PHE A 972 -18.83 27.56 22.77
C PHE A 972 -19.57 28.67 23.53
N LEU A 973 -20.28 28.32 24.62
CA LEU A 973 -20.99 29.29 25.47
C LEU A 973 -20.04 30.26 26.18
N CYS A 974 -18.91 29.77 26.68
CA CYS A 974 -17.89 30.63 27.30
C CYS A 974 -17.27 31.63 26.29
N ARG A 975 -17.22 31.28 25.00
CA ARG A 975 -16.76 32.20 23.94
C ARG A 975 -17.79 33.26 23.58
N SER A 976 -19.09 32.93 23.59
CA SER A 976 -20.17 33.88 23.30
C SER A 976 -20.49 34.81 24.47
N ARG A 977 -20.21 34.38 25.72
CA ARG A 977 -20.35 35.21 26.93
C ARG A 977 -19.13 36.08 27.26
N ALA A 978 -18.03 35.96 26.52
CA ALA A 978 -16.95 36.95 26.61
C ALA A 978 -17.52 38.29 26.10
N PRO A 979 -17.60 39.35 26.93
CA PRO A 979 -18.27 40.58 26.51
C PRO A 979 -17.59 41.11 25.26
N ALA A 980 -18.38 41.24 24.20
CA ALA A 980 -18.04 42.08 23.06
C ALA A 980 -18.02 43.52 23.56
N THR A 981 -16.96 43.92 24.26
CA THR A 981 -16.71 45.34 24.49
C THR A 981 -16.54 45.95 23.11
N LYS A 982 -17.57 46.71 22.70
CA LYS A 982 -17.56 47.58 21.53
C LYS A 982 -16.17 48.20 21.43
N ALA A 983 -15.44 47.84 20.38
CA ALA A 983 -14.26 48.55 19.95
C ALA A 983 -14.72 49.94 19.45
N VAL A 984 -15.08 50.82 20.38
CA VAL A 984 -15.05 52.25 20.15
C VAL A 984 -13.58 52.64 20.13
N GLN A 985 -13.21 53.40 19.10
CA GLN A 985 -11.88 53.91 18.83
C GLN A 985 -11.41 54.89 19.92
N THR A 986 -11.10 54.41 21.11
CA THR A 986 -10.32 55.18 22.09
C THR A 986 -9.01 54.44 22.34
N ARG A 987 -7.90 55.06 21.92
CA ARG A 987 -6.54 54.59 22.25
C ARG A 987 -6.48 54.27 23.75
N PRO A 988 -6.12 53.05 24.16
CA PRO A 988 -5.97 52.75 25.58
C PRO A 988 -4.82 53.59 26.15
N SER A 989 -4.99 54.13 27.35
CA SER A 989 -3.95 54.89 28.03
C SER A 989 -2.73 53.99 28.32
N PRO A 990 -1.49 54.53 28.33
CA PRO A 990 -0.27 53.76 28.58
C PRO A 990 -0.31 52.95 29.88
N LYS A 991 -1.05 53.43 30.90
CA LYS A 991 -1.23 52.75 32.20
C LYS A 991 -2.12 51.51 32.11
N ALA A 992 -3.14 51.51 31.25
CA ALA A 992 -3.99 50.33 31.04
C ALA A 992 -3.27 49.24 30.21
N PHE A 993 -2.34 49.64 29.33
CA PHE A 993 -1.46 48.71 28.63
C PHE A 993 -0.45 48.08 29.59
N ALA A 994 0.16 48.87 30.47
CA ALA A 994 1.06 48.37 31.51
C ALA A 994 0.36 47.45 32.52
N ALA A 995 -0.84 47.81 33.01
CA ALA A 995 -1.61 46.98 33.95
C ALA A 995 -2.09 45.66 33.32
N ARG A 996 -2.45 45.66 32.02
CA ARG A 996 -2.84 44.44 31.29
C ARG A 996 -1.63 43.58 30.91
N ALA A 997 -0.46 44.20 30.69
CA ALA A 997 0.81 43.51 30.53
C ALA A 997 1.30 42.89 31.85
N GLN A 998 1.11 43.57 32.99
CA GLN A 998 1.39 43.04 34.34
C GLN A 998 0.43 41.90 34.71
N LEU A 999 -0.88 42.04 34.48
CA LEU A 999 -1.85 40.96 34.72
C LEU A 999 -1.64 39.73 33.78
N GLN A 1000 -1.06 39.92 32.60
CA GLN A 1000 -0.59 38.82 31.73
C GLN A 1000 0.78 38.25 32.13
N GLN A 1001 1.59 38.98 32.90
CA GLN A 1001 2.81 38.49 33.53
C GLN A 1001 2.52 37.69 34.81
N ASP A 1002 1.43 38.03 35.53
CA ASP A 1002 1.09 37.44 36.84
C ASP A 1002 0.28 36.13 36.77
N SER A 1003 -0.26 35.77 35.60
CA SER A 1003 -0.78 34.42 35.35
C SER A 1003 0.32 33.58 34.70
N PRO A 1004 0.85 32.50 35.31
CA PRO A 1004 1.94 31.76 34.70
C PRO A 1004 1.45 31.18 33.36
N PRO A 1005 1.99 31.62 32.21
CA PRO A 1005 1.72 30.90 30.97
C PRO A 1005 2.27 29.50 31.16
N SER A 1006 1.43 28.48 31.06
CA SER A 1006 1.88 27.09 30.99
C SER A 1006 2.87 26.98 29.83
N THR A 1007 4.14 26.84 30.17
CA THR A 1007 5.30 26.97 29.28
C THR A 1007 5.51 25.69 28.45
N PRO A 1008 5.99 25.77 27.19
CA PRO A 1008 6.22 24.59 26.37
C PRO A 1008 7.42 23.73 26.86
N TRP A 1009 7.36 22.43 26.59
CA TRP A 1009 8.36 21.40 26.93
C TRP A 1009 9.61 21.45 26.03
N PRO A 1010 10.86 21.28 26.52
CA PRO A 1010 11.28 21.11 27.92
C PRO A 1010 11.56 22.45 28.64
N ARG A 1011 11.13 22.63 29.90
CA ARG A 1011 11.47 23.81 30.73
C ARG A 1011 12.51 23.52 31.82
N ASP A 1012 12.47 22.33 32.40
CA ASP A 1012 13.32 21.95 33.52
C ASP A 1012 14.38 20.93 33.08
N ARG A 1013 15.54 20.86 33.76
CA ARG A 1013 16.58 19.84 33.46
C ARG A 1013 16.06 18.41 33.58
N LEU A 1014 15.06 18.19 34.44
CA LEU A 1014 14.35 16.91 34.58
C LEU A 1014 13.68 16.47 33.29
N ALA A 1015 13.35 17.41 32.41
CA ALA A 1015 12.74 17.10 31.14
C ALA A 1015 13.67 16.34 30.18
N ALA A 1016 14.98 16.48 30.37
CA ALA A 1016 15.98 15.69 29.66
C ALA A 1016 16.02 14.21 30.12
N LEU A 1017 15.38 13.86 31.25
CA LEU A 1017 15.30 12.47 31.69
C LEU A 1017 14.48 11.60 30.73
N TRP A 1018 13.44 12.14 30.08
CA TRP A 1018 12.65 11.35 29.13
C TRP A 1018 13.49 10.78 27.98
N PRO A 1019 14.21 11.61 27.17
CA PRO A 1019 15.04 11.07 26.11
C PRO A 1019 16.18 10.20 26.67
N LEU A 1020 16.74 10.50 27.84
CA LEU A 1020 17.74 9.63 28.48
C LEU A 1020 17.16 8.24 28.82
N LEU A 1021 15.98 8.18 29.42
CA LEU A 1021 15.29 6.92 29.73
C LEU A 1021 15.00 6.12 28.45
N LEU A 1022 14.55 6.79 27.39
CA LEU A 1022 14.33 6.15 26.09
C LEU A 1022 15.64 5.63 25.47
N ILE A 1023 16.74 6.37 25.56
CA ILE A 1023 18.07 5.90 25.11
C ILE A 1023 18.51 4.70 25.92
N CYS A 1024 18.40 4.73 27.25
CA CYS A 1024 18.74 3.61 28.11
C CYS A 1024 17.86 2.37 27.82
N ALA A 1025 16.56 2.56 27.64
CA ALA A 1025 15.63 1.48 27.28
C ALA A 1025 15.96 0.91 25.90
N GLY A 1026 16.22 1.77 24.91
CA GLY A 1026 16.64 1.36 23.57
C GLY A 1026 17.96 0.59 23.58
N LEU A 1027 18.96 1.05 24.33
CA LEU A 1027 20.22 0.34 24.52
C LEU A 1027 19.99 -1.02 25.19
N TRP A 1028 19.17 -1.07 26.25
CA TRP A 1028 18.84 -2.32 26.92
C TRP A 1028 18.17 -3.32 25.97
N LEU A 1029 17.15 -2.89 25.22
CA LEU A 1029 16.45 -3.70 24.22
C LEU A 1029 17.40 -4.15 23.10
N HIS A 1030 18.28 -3.25 22.63
CA HIS A 1030 19.26 -3.58 21.61
C HIS A 1030 20.27 -4.62 22.09
N LEU A 1031 20.74 -4.53 23.34
CA LEU A 1031 21.70 -5.47 23.92
C LEU A 1031 21.07 -6.84 24.22
N HIS A 1032 19.78 -6.87 24.59
CA HIS A 1032 19.06 -8.11 24.94
C HIS A 1032 18.19 -8.64 23.80
N ASN A 1033 18.39 -8.18 22.56
CA ASN A 1033 17.60 -8.64 21.42
C ASN A 1033 18.02 -10.08 21.03
N PRO A 1034 17.13 -11.08 21.16
CA PRO A 1034 17.45 -12.47 20.85
C PRO A 1034 17.79 -12.69 19.38
N GLU A 1035 17.28 -11.85 18.48
CA GLU A 1035 17.58 -11.93 17.05
C GLU A 1035 19.04 -11.63 16.76
N ARG A 1036 19.67 -10.75 17.54
CA ARG A 1036 21.13 -10.52 17.40
C ARG A 1036 21.93 -11.75 17.75
N LEU A 1037 21.52 -12.54 18.75
CA LEU A 1037 22.19 -13.80 19.09
C LEU A 1037 22.10 -14.77 17.91
N TYR A 1038 20.92 -14.86 17.29
CA TYR A 1038 20.71 -15.69 16.12
C TYR A 1038 21.51 -15.22 14.89
N THR A 1039 21.48 -13.92 14.56
CA THR A 1039 22.27 -13.36 13.45
C THR A 1039 23.77 -13.55 13.69
N ASN A 1040 24.25 -13.36 14.92
CA ASN A 1040 25.65 -13.61 15.29
C ASN A 1040 26.02 -15.09 15.12
N ALA A 1041 25.13 -16.01 15.52
CA ALA A 1041 25.33 -17.44 15.27
C ALA A 1041 25.47 -17.75 13.78
N TRP A 1042 24.67 -17.09 12.93
CA TRP A 1042 24.82 -17.17 11.47
C TRP A 1042 26.13 -16.59 10.92
N VAL A 1043 26.63 -15.49 11.50
CA VAL A 1043 27.96 -14.96 11.14
C VAL A 1043 29.04 -16.00 11.42
N LEU A 1044 28.97 -16.68 12.57
CA LEU A 1044 29.89 -17.76 12.93
C LEU A 1044 29.75 -18.96 11.98
N MET A 1045 28.53 -19.36 11.61
CA MET A 1045 28.30 -20.41 10.62
C MET A 1045 28.91 -20.06 9.26
N ARG A 1046 28.69 -18.84 8.76
CA ARG A 1046 29.26 -18.36 7.47
C ARG A 1046 30.78 -18.26 7.52
N ALA A 1047 31.36 -18.03 8.70
CA ALA A 1047 32.79 -18.08 8.94
C ALA A 1047 33.34 -19.52 9.11
N ASN A 1048 32.51 -20.54 8.88
CA ASN A 1048 32.85 -21.96 9.05
C ASN A 1048 33.30 -22.32 10.48
N GLN A 1049 32.66 -21.72 11.49
CA GLN A 1049 32.92 -21.95 12.91
C GLN A 1049 31.71 -22.58 13.64
N PRO A 1050 31.27 -23.80 13.24
CA PRO A 1050 30.04 -24.41 13.74
C PRO A 1050 30.08 -24.71 15.25
N ALA A 1051 31.26 -25.02 15.81
CA ALA A 1051 31.43 -25.30 17.25
C ALA A 1051 31.15 -24.07 18.14
N GLN A 1052 31.41 -22.86 17.63
CA GLN A 1052 31.10 -21.60 18.33
C GLN A 1052 29.67 -21.12 18.04
N ALA A 1053 29.16 -21.41 16.84
CA ALA A 1053 27.79 -21.06 16.46
C ALA A 1053 26.75 -21.85 17.26
N ALA A 1054 27.00 -23.13 17.55
CA ALA A 1054 26.03 -24.02 18.18
C ALA A 1054 25.52 -23.52 19.55
N PRO A 1055 26.37 -23.15 20.52
CA PRO A 1055 25.90 -22.54 21.78
C PRO A 1055 25.17 -21.20 21.59
N ALA A 1056 25.52 -20.43 20.56
CA ALA A 1056 24.84 -19.16 20.28
C ALA A 1056 23.41 -19.38 19.74
N PHE A 1057 23.21 -20.42 18.92
CA PHE A 1057 21.86 -20.84 18.52
C PHE A 1057 21.05 -21.39 19.70
N ASP A 1058 21.64 -22.16 20.62
CA ASP A 1058 20.96 -22.62 21.85
C ASP A 1058 20.52 -21.42 22.73
N GLN A 1059 21.38 -20.41 22.88
CA GLN A 1059 21.03 -19.18 23.59
C GLN A 1059 19.91 -18.41 22.87
N ALA A 1060 19.95 -18.34 21.54
CA ALA A 1060 18.88 -17.76 20.75
C ALA A 1060 17.56 -18.54 20.93
N TYR A 1061 17.59 -19.87 20.94
CA TYR A 1061 16.43 -20.73 21.21
C TYR A 1061 15.81 -20.46 22.59
N ALA A 1062 16.65 -20.33 23.63
CA ALA A 1062 16.18 -20.04 24.99
C ALA A 1062 15.55 -18.63 25.10
N ALA A 1063 16.04 -17.66 24.34
CA ALA A 1063 15.62 -16.26 24.44
C ALA A 1063 14.51 -15.85 23.44
N ARG A 1064 14.42 -16.50 22.27
CA ARG A 1064 13.39 -16.24 21.25
C ARG A 1064 12.01 -16.61 21.76
N GLN A 1065 11.00 -15.89 21.28
CA GLN A 1065 9.59 -16.10 21.62
C GLN A 1065 8.83 -16.60 20.38
N GLY A 1066 7.88 -17.51 20.59
CA GLY A 1066 7.09 -18.13 19.52
C GLY A 1066 7.69 -19.41 18.97
N ASP A 1067 6.82 -20.40 18.72
CA ASP A 1067 7.25 -21.76 18.39
C ASP A 1067 8.06 -21.82 17.09
N ALA A 1068 7.69 -21.08 16.04
CA ALA A 1068 8.41 -21.10 14.77
C ALA A 1068 9.87 -20.59 14.89
N LYS A 1069 10.10 -19.49 15.61
CA LYS A 1069 11.45 -18.93 15.81
C LYS A 1069 12.31 -19.81 16.70
N LYS A 1070 11.68 -20.45 17.69
CA LYS A 1070 12.32 -21.44 18.55
C LYS A 1070 12.67 -22.70 17.77
N GLU A 1071 11.75 -23.24 16.99
CA GLU A 1071 11.97 -24.40 16.11
C GLU A 1071 13.14 -24.15 15.16
N GLU A 1072 13.14 -23.00 14.48
CA GLU A 1072 14.24 -22.61 13.59
C GLU A 1072 15.57 -22.51 14.34
N ALA A 1073 15.62 -21.82 15.49
CA ALA A 1073 16.85 -21.70 16.26
C ALA A 1073 17.36 -23.07 16.74
N LEU A 1074 16.46 -23.96 17.16
CA LEU A 1074 16.78 -25.31 17.59
C LEU A 1074 17.27 -26.18 16.43
N PHE A 1075 16.66 -26.05 15.25
CA PHE A 1075 17.11 -26.72 14.03
C PHE A 1075 18.55 -26.32 13.69
N TRP A 1076 18.82 -25.02 13.65
CA TRP A 1076 20.16 -24.53 13.34
C TRP A 1076 21.17 -24.83 14.45
N ALA A 1077 20.75 -24.89 15.72
CA ALA A 1077 21.57 -25.43 16.80
C ALA A 1077 21.96 -26.89 16.54
N ALA A 1078 20.97 -27.76 16.25
CA ALA A 1078 21.20 -29.16 15.91
C ALA A 1078 22.16 -29.30 14.72
N LYS A 1079 21.96 -28.52 13.66
CA LYS A 1079 22.79 -28.53 12.45
C LYS A 1079 24.21 -28.05 12.71
N ALA A 1080 24.39 -27.02 13.54
CA ALA A 1080 25.70 -26.52 13.92
C ALA A 1080 26.45 -27.54 14.78
N TYR A 1081 25.79 -28.21 15.74
CA TYR A 1081 26.41 -29.30 16.50
C TYR A 1081 26.81 -30.48 15.61
N GLU A 1082 25.98 -30.82 14.63
CA GLU A 1082 26.27 -31.86 13.63
C GLU A 1082 27.52 -31.51 12.82
N GLN A 1083 27.60 -30.29 12.28
CA GLN A 1083 28.76 -29.81 11.51
C GLN A 1083 30.02 -29.66 12.37
N ALA A 1084 29.87 -29.42 13.67
CA ALA A 1084 30.97 -29.39 14.64
C ALA A 1084 31.47 -30.80 15.05
N GLY A 1085 30.86 -31.87 14.54
CA GLY A 1085 31.19 -33.25 14.91
C GLY A 1085 30.68 -33.68 16.29
N GLN A 1086 29.86 -32.87 16.96
CA GLN A 1086 29.31 -33.15 18.28
C GLN A 1086 27.98 -33.90 18.17
N ARG A 1087 28.06 -35.18 17.79
CA ARG A 1087 26.90 -36.01 17.41
C ARG A 1087 25.84 -36.15 18.50
N ASP A 1088 26.24 -36.38 19.76
CA ASP A 1088 25.28 -36.56 20.86
C ASP A 1088 24.49 -35.28 21.16
N ALA A 1089 25.17 -34.13 21.10
CA ALA A 1089 24.54 -32.83 21.25
C ALA A 1089 23.54 -32.56 20.10
N ALA A 1090 23.95 -32.84 18.85
CA ALA A 1090 23.08 -32.70 17.69
C ALA A 1090 21.83 -33.60 17.80
N LEU A 1091 22.02 -34.88 18.14
CA LEU A 1091 20.93 -35.85 18.28
C LEU A 1091 19.94 -35.45 19.39
N ALA A 1092 20.42 -34.90 20.51
CA ALA A 1092 19.57 -34.39 21.57
C ALA A 1092 18.67 -33.23 21.09
N ARG A 1093 19.19 -32.28 20.31
CA ARG A 1093 18.39 -31.17 19.77
C ARG A 1093 17.43 -31.63 18.68
N TYR A 1094 17.84 -32.55 17.80
CA TYR A 1094 16.90 -33.12 16.83
C TYR A 1094 15.75 -33.85 17.52
N ARG A 1095 16.00 -34.61 18.59
CA ARG A 1095 14.92 -35.23 19.39
C ARG A 1095 14.01 -34.20 20.04
N ASP A 1096 14.59 -33.14 20.61
CA ASP A 1096 13.80 -32.05 21.20
C ASP A 1096 12.91 -31.40 20.12
N LEU A 1097 13.48 -31.15 18.93
CA LEU A 1097 12.77 -30.57 17.80
C LEU A 1097 11.61 -31.46 17.34
N THR A 1098 11.90 -32.74 17.07
CA THR A 1098 10.90 -33.67 16.54
C THR A 1098 9.82 -34.03 17.56
N THR A 1099 10.10 -33.87 18.86
CA THR A 1099 9.13 -34.11 19.94
C THR A 1099 8.19 -32.93 20.14
N HIS A 1100 8.71 -31.69 20.12
CA HIS A 1100 7.96 -30.52 20.55
C HIS A 1100 7.45 -29.63 19.41
N PHE A 1101 7.97 -29.80 18.19
CA PHE A 1101 7.62 -28.95 17.05
C PHE A 1101 7.04 -29.73 15.88
N HIS A 1102 6.23 -29.02 15.07
CA HIS A 1102 5.48 -29.56 13.94
C HIS A 1102 5.57 -28.67 12.69
N GLY A 1103 6.56 -27.78 12.62
CA GLY A 1103 6.68 -26.78 11.56
C GLY A 1103 7.56 -27.22 10.39
N TYR A 1104 8.15 -26.23 9.73
CA TYR A 1104 8.86 -26.39 8.46
C TYR A 1104 10.11 -27.27 8.56
N TRP A 1105 10.80 -27.27 9.70
CA TRP A 1105 12.08 -27.95 9.87
C TRP A 1105 11.93 -29.43 10.26
N LEU A 1106 10.70 -29.87 10.54
CA LEU A 1106 10.42 -31.22 11.02
C LEU A 1106 10.80 -32.34 10.04
N PRO A 1107 10.46 -32.30 8.73
CA PRO A 1107 10.78 -33.41 7.82
C PRO A 1107 12.29 -33.67 7.71
N GLU A 1108 13.07 -32.59 7.58
CA GLU A 1108 14.54 -32.65 7.55
C GLU A 1108 15.11 -33.21 8.85
N SER A 1109 14.58 -32.74 9.98
CA SER A 1109 15.00 -33.17 11.31
C SER A 1109 14.72 -34.65 11.56
N LEU A 1110 13.54 -35.15 11.16
CA LEU A 1110 13.20 -36.58 11.25
C LEU A 1110 14.16 -37.43 10.40
N TYR A 1111 14.43 -36.99 9.17
CA TYR A 1111 15.39 -37.65 8.29
C TYR A 1111 16.77 -37.72 8.95
N THR A 1112 17.35 -36.56 9.31
CA THR A 1112 18.68 -36.50 9.91
C THR A 1112 18.78 -37.22 11.25
N GLN A 1113 17.77 -37.08 12.11
CA GLN A 1113 17.69 -37.84 13.37
C GLN A 1113 17.79 -39.34 13.12
N SER A 1114 17.02 -39.88 12.16
CA SER A 1114 17.03 -41.32 11.89
C SER A 1114 18.40 -41.84 11.45
N HIS A 1115 19.15 -41.06 10.68
CA HIS A 1115 20.51 -41.41 10.26
C HIS A 1115 21.49 -41.35 11.43
N LEU A 1116 21.40 -40.32 12.28
CA LEU A 1116 22.24 -40.22 13.47
C LEU A 1116 21.93 -41.36 14.46
N GLU A 1117 20.66 -41.71 14.67
CA GLU A 1117 20.23 -42.83 15.51
C GLU A 1117 20.73 -44.18 14.98
N GLN A 1118 20.67 -44.39 13.67
CA GLN A 1118 21.22 -45.59 13.05
C GLN A 1118 22.75 -45.65 13.20
N ALA A 1119 23.45 -44.51 13.05
CA ALA A 1119 24.90 -44.44 13.18
C ALA A 1119 25.40 -44.74 14.60
N VAL A 1120 24.58 -44.50 15.64
CA VAL A 1120 24.88 -44.84 17.04
C VAL A 1120 24.30 -46.20 17.48
N GLY A 1121 23.80 -47.01 16.53
CA GLY A 1121 23.27 -48.36 16.80
C GLY A 1121 21.86 -48.41 17.40
N ALA A 1122 21.14 -47.29 17.43
CA ALA A 1122 19.77 -47.19 17.93
C ALA A 1122 18.73 -47.47 16.82
N SER A 1123 18.72 -48.71 16.31
CA SER A 1123 17.91 -49.09 15.14
C SER A 1123 16.40 -48.97 15.33
N ALA A 1124 15.86 -49.29 16.51
CA ALA A 1124 14.42 -49.20 16.76
C ALA A 1124 13.89 -47.75 16.80
N PRO A 1125 14.54 -46.80 17.51
CA PRO A 1125 14.23 -45.38 17.38
C PRO A 1125 14.34 -44.86 15.95
N ALA A 1126 15.40 -45.22 15.22
CA ALA A 1126 15.60 -44.80 13.84
C ALA A 1126 14.44 -45.26 12.92
N GLN A 1127 13.97 -46.50 13.08
CA GLN A 1127 12.82 -47.03 12.34
C GLN A 1127 11.53 -46.29 12.67
N SER A 1128 11.27 -45.99 13.95
CA SER A 1128 10.10 -45.20 14.37
C SER A 1128 10.12 -43.81 13.76
N THR A 1129 11.27 -43.13 13.79
CA THR A 1129 11.45 -41.80 13.20
C THR A 1129 11.23 -41.82 11.67
N ARG A 1130 11.73 -42.84 10.98
CA ARG A 1130 11.50 -43.03 9.52
C ARG A 1130 10.03 -43.31 9.20
N ALA A 1131 9.38 -44.16 9.98
CA ALA A 1131 7.96 -44.47 9.80
C ALA A 1131 7.12 -43.18 9.92
N ARG A 1132 7.42 -42.36 10.93
CA ARG A 1132 6.77 -41.06 11.11
C ARG A 1132 6.99 -40.11 9.92
N LEU A 1133 8.22 -40.00 9.42
CA LEU A 1133 8.52 -39.18 8.23
C LEU A 1133 7.73 -39.64 7.00
N LEU A 1134 7.70 -40.96 6.75
CA LEU A 1134 6.96 -41.55 5.63
C LEU A 1134 5.45 -41.34 5.74
N GLN A 1135 4.92 -41.37 6.97
CA GLN A 1135 3.50 -41.26 7.26
C GLN A 1135 3.00 -39.80 7.26
N GLU A 1136 3.74 -38.88 7.89
CA GLU A 1136 3.34 -37.48 8.01
C GLU A 1136 3.70 -36.65 6.78
N PHE A 1137 4.75 -37.03 6.03
CA PHE A 1137 5.29 -36.23 4.92
C PHE A 1137 5.60 -37.07 3.67
N PRO A 1138 4.66 -37.85 3.11
CA PRO A 1138 4.91 -38.85 2.07
C PRO A 1138 5.54 -38.30 0.77
N ASN A 1139 5.24 -37.03 0.46
CA ASN A 1139 5.64 -36.32 -0.76
C ASN A 1139 6.79 -35.31 -0.53
N ASP A 1140 7.30 -35.18 0.70
CA ASP A 1140 8.40 -34.26 1.00
C ASP A 1140 9.73 -34.73 0.39
N ARG A 1141 10.59 -33.79 0.01
CA ARG A 1141 11.90 -34.06 -0.58
C ARG A 1141 12.75 -35.01 0.27
N TRP A 1142 12.66 -34.93 1.60
CA TRP A 1142 13.42 -35.77 2.52
C TRP A 1142 12.87 -37.19 2.59
N THR A 1143 11.56 -37.34 2.43
CA THR A 1143 10.91 -38.64 2.30
C THR A 1143 11.24 -39.30 0.98
N GLN A 1144 11.24 -38.55 -0.13
CA GLN A 1144 11.67 -39.08 -1.43
C GLN A 1144 13.14 -39.52 -1.38
N ARG A 1145 14.00 -38.70 -0.77
CA ARG A 1145 15.41 -39.06 -0.54
C ARG A 1145 15.55 -40.34 0.28
N LEU A 1146 14.81 -40.47 1.37
CA LEU A 1146 14.80 -41.68 2.20
C LEU A 1146 14.37 -42.92 1.41
N LYS A 1147 13.34 -42.80 0.54
CA LYS A 1147 12.87 -43.88 -0.34
C LYS A 1147 13.94 -44.29 -1.34
N THR A 1148 14.62 -43.33 -1.96
CA THR A 1148 15.72 -43.59 -2.90
C THR A 1148 16.88 -44.31 -2.21
N GLU A 1149 17.25 -43.88 -0.99
CA GLU A 1149 18.33 -44.51 -0.21
C GLU A 1149 17.97 -45.92 0.30
N ALA A 1150 16.67 -46.23 0.40
CA ALA A 1150 16.16 -47.56 0.75
C ALA A 1150 15.99 -48.50 -0.46
N THR A 1151 16.18 -47.99 -1.68
CA THR A 1151 16.15 -48.80 -2.92
C THR A 1151 17.60 -49.20 -3.25
N PRO A 1152 17.93 -50.50 -3.31
CA PRO A 1152 19.32 -50.97 -3.44
C PRO A 1152 19.99 -50.59 -4.78
#